data_AF-A0AAY5KTE4-F1
#
_entry.id   AF-A0AAY5KTE4-F1
#
_cell.length_a   1.000
_cell.length_b   1.000
_cell.length_c   1.000
_cell.angle_alpha   90.00
_cell.angle_beta   90.00
_cell.angle_gamma   90.00
#
_symmetry.space_group_name_H-M   'P 1'
#
loop_
_entity.id
_entity.type
_entity.pdbx_description
1 polymer ?
#
loop_
_entity_poly.entity_id
_entity_poly.type
_entity_poly.pdbx_seq_one_letter_code
_entity_poly.pdbx_strand_id
1 'polypeptide(L)'
;MATSLTRSAPGELNHWWCQLRFRLQNRKGLDLNLDETFLLQSKLINDIPLFFAAKENSSGCIKKLLDCASTNVFERGALGETALHVAVLYDNMEAAVALMEGAPELINEPMTSDLFHGMTPLHVAVVNQNINLVRNLIARGADVTTPRVTGLYFRKRPGGQLYYGEHILSFAACVGNKDIISLVINAGASTRAQDSIGNTVLHILILQHNKAIACQTMDMLFSYDLKLDHAVPLDMVPNFNGLTPIKMAAKKGNLVAFQHLVNRRRLVQWNMGPLTSNLYDLEEIDSWADALSVLELIVGSQRREARRILEVTPVKQLVSLKWNLYGKHYFRFLLLLYLLYIGIFTLCCMNRPLKDAPENYTDSDRDKTIRVQKTLSESYVTYDDNLRLAGEIISIVGALVILLLEIPDMLRVGAKKYFGQTALGGPFHVILISFACLVVLLCVFRLCEVQRETDVMAVCLVLAWSNVLFFARGFQMLGPYVIMIQKIIFGDLTKFMWLSFIMLIGFSTSLWMVYMTQEPGSLPSYYSFPITLFSLFELSVGLIDLPVDHTILTPPVVHVLHCTFSVVSYLLLINVLIAMMSDTQWRVAQERDELWRTQVVATTLMLERRLPRCLWPRLGVCGLLYGLGERWYLRVEDRNDVTLQKMSRYIQAFSKDDDQGKECVQTESADTSKDYINENRKSVVHWQMIRHSVLSLELEPEEPEDDQEIRYV
;
A
#
# COMPACT_ATOMS: atom_id res chain seq x y z
N MET A 1 -50.14 26.61 16.71
CA MET A 1 -49.38 26.03 17.85
C MET A 1 -49.72 24.56 17.94
N ALA A 2 -48.76 23.68 17.66
CA ALA A 2 -48.79 22.29 18.10
C ALA A 2 -47.36 21.92 18.50
N THR A 3 -47.19 21.60 19.76
CA THR A 3 -45.93 21.51 20.51
C THR A 3 -45.12 20.28 20.14
N SER A 4 -43.84 20.48 19.82
CA SER A 4 -42.83 19.45 19.66
C SER A 4 -42.61 18.70 20.98
N LEU A 5 -43.01 17.43 21.04
CA LEU A 5 -42.65 16.51 22.11
C LEU A 5 -41.15 16.20 22.02
N THR A 6 -40.38 16.87 22.87
CA THR A 6 -38.98 16.58 23.15
C THR A 6 -38.86 15.17 23.73
N ARG A 7 -38.45 14.19 22.91
CA ARG A 7 -37.97 12.89 23.42
C ARG A 7 -36.68 13.14 24.20
N SER A 8 -36.60 12.63 25.42
CA SER A 8 -35.41 12.77 26.27
C SER A 8 -34.24 11.97 25.68
N ALA A 9 -33.03 12.53 25.73
CA ALA A 9 -31.78 11.91 25.23
C ALA A 9 -31.55 10.43 25.66
N PRO A 10 -31.95 9.97 26.86
CA PRO A 10 -31.84 8.56 27.22
C PRO A 10 -32.71 7.63 26.37
N GLY A 11 -33.88 8.11 25.93
CA GLY A 11 -34.82 7.34 25.10
C GLY A 11 -34.33 7.17 23.66
N GLU A 12 -33.65 8.17 23.10
CA GLU A 12 -33.01 8.04 21.78
C GLU A 12 -31.80 7.11 21.82
N LEU A 13 -30.98 7.18 22.87
CA LEU A 13 -29.87 6.26 23.09
C LEU A 13 -30.35 4.82 23.27
N ASN A 14 -31.43 4.59 24.02
CA ASN A 14 -31.98 3.25 24.23
C ASN A 14 -32.67 2.72 22.97
N HIS A 15 -33.36 3.57 22.21
CA HIS A 15 -33.91 3.20 20.91
C HIS A 15 -32.80 2.88 19.91
N TRP A 16 -31.76 3.72 19.83
CA TRP A 16 -30.58 3.49 18.98
C TRP A 16 -29.84 2.21 19.38
N TRP A 17 -29.68 1.95 20.69
CA TRP A 17 -29.05 0.73 21.21
C TRP A 17 -29.87 -0.53 20.92
N CYS A 18 -31.19 -0.48 21.09
CA CYS A 18 -32.08 -1.56 20.67
C CYS A 18 -32.07 -1.77 19.16
N GLN A 19 -31.99 -0.70 18.36
CA GLN A 19 -31.86 -0.78 16.91
C GLN A 19 -30.51 -1.35 16.49
N LEU A 20 -29.43 -0.98 17.17
CA LEU A 20 -28.08 -1.51 16.96
C LEU A 20 -28.02 -2.98 17.37
N ARG A 21 -28.59 -3.35 18.52
CA ARG A 21 -28.68 -4.71 19.04
C ARG A 21 -29.52 -5.61 18.13
N PHE A 22 -30.65 -5.11 17.64
CA PHE A 22 -31.46 -5.79 16.63
C PHE A 22 -30.72 -5.95 15.30
N ARG A 23 -30.02 -4.90 14.83
CA ARG A 23 -29.19 -4.96 13.60
C ARG A 23 -27.99 -5.89 13.75
N LEU A 24 -27.41 -6.01 14.94
CA LEU A 24 -26.30 -6.91 15.25
C LEU A 24 -26.79 -8.35 15.46
N GLN A 25 -27.94 -8.58 16.10
CA GLN A 25 -28.53 -9.91 16.30
C GLN A 25 -29.16 -10.49 15.03
N ASN A 26 -29.73 -9.66 14.14
CA ASN A 26 -30.39 -10.12 12.91
C ASN A 26 -29.54 -10.02 11.65
N ARG A 27 -28.28 -9.57 11.75
CA ARG A 27 -27.29 -9.84 10.70
C ARG A 27 -26.83 -11.28 10.85
N LYS A 28 -27.59 -12.23 10.28
CA LYS A 28 -26.97 -13.50 9.90
C LYS A 28 -25.79 -13.14 9.00
N GLY A 29 -24.60 -13.64 9.34
CA GLY A 29 -23.43 -13.50 8.47
C GLY A 29 -23.80 -14.03 7.09
N LEU A 30 -23.31 -13.39 6.03
CA LEU A 30 -23.58 -13.85 4.67
C LEU A 30 -23.13 -15.31 4.48
N ASP A 31 -22.11 -15.74 5.22
CA ASP A 31 -21.61 -17.13 5.24
C ASP A 31 -22.62 -18.10 5.89
N LEU A 32 -23.29 -17.70 6.96
CA LEU A 32 -24.35 -18.52 7.57
C LEU A 32 -25.56 -18.66 6.64
N ASN A 33 -25.93 -17.58 5.94
CA ASN A 33 -26.99 -17.64 4.92
C ASN A 33 -26.58 -18.55 3.76
N LEU A 34 -25.31 -18.52 3.34
CA LEU A 34 -24.77 -19.44 2.34
C LEU A 34 -24.93 -20.89 2.79
N ASP A 35 -24.50 -21.22 4.01
CA ASP A 35 -24.60 -22.58 4.55
C ASP A 35 -26.05 -23.08 4.62
N GLU A 36 -26.98 -22.25 5.11
CA GLU A 36 -28.40 -22.57 5.12
C GLU A 36 -28.93 -22.82 3.70
N THR A 37 -28.55 -21.99 2.73
CA THR A 37 -28.99 -22.18 1.32
C THR A 37 -28.43 -23.45 0.70
N PHE A 38 -27.18 -23.83 0.96
CA PHE A 38 -26.59 -25.06 0.44
C PHE A 38 -27.19 -26.32 1.11
N LEU A 39 -27.51 -26.26 2.40
CA LEU A 39 -28.23 -27.34 3.08
C LEU A 39 -29.65 -27.51 2.51
N LEU A 40 -30.36 -26.41 2.29
CA LEU A 40 -31.67 -26.42 1.62
C LEU A 40 -31.56 -26.95 0.19
N GLN A 41 -30.50 -26.60 -0.53
CA GLN A 41 -30.23 -27.10 -1.87
C GLN A 41 -30.09 -28.63 -1.87
N SER A 42 -29.22 -29.17 -1.01
CA SER A 42 -29.03 -30.61 -0.90
C SER A 42 -30.31 -31.34 -0.49
N LYS A 43 -31.13 -30.72 0.35
CA LYS A 43 -32.44 -31.28 0.73
C LYS A 43 -33.38 -31.35 -0.48
N LEU A 44 -33.56 -30.23 -1.21
CA LEU A 44 -34.44 -30.18 -2.37
C LEU A 44 -33.99 -31.09 -3.52
N ILE A 45 -32.68 -31.25 -3.73
CA ILE A 45 -32.15 -32.20 -4.71
C ILE A 45 -32.58 -33.64 -4.39
N ASN A 46 -32.67 -34.01 -3.11
CA ASN A 46 -33.12 -35.33 -2.69
C ASN A 46 -34.67 -35.46 -2.66
N ASP A 47 -35.39 -34.39 -2.36
CA ASP A 47 -36.86 -34.39 -2.26
C ASP A 47 -37.53 -34.38 -3.66
N ILE A 48 -36.94 -33.69 -4.65
CA ILE A 48 -37.49 -33.57 -6.01
C ILE A 48 -37.10 -34.79 -6.85
N PRO A 49 -38.05 -35.63 -7.32
CA PRO A 49 -37.74 -36.89 -8.01
C PRO A 49 -36.91 -36.71 -9.28
N LEU A 50 -37.17 -35.64 -10.05
CA LEU A 50 -36.43 -35.35 -11.27
C LEU A 50 -34.99 -34.93 -10.97
N PHE A 51 -34.74 -34.20 -9.89
CA PHE A 51 -33.40 -33.78 -9.47
C PHE A 51 -32.62 -34.97 -8.90
N PHE A 52 -33.29 -35.83 -8.13
CA PHE A 52 -32.69 -37.05 -7.64
C PHE A 52 -32.29 -37.99 -8.79
N ALA A 53 -33.15 -38.18 -9.79
CA ALA A 53 -32.83 -38.97 -10.98
C ALA A 53 -31.67 -38.36 -11.79
N ALA A 54 -31.60 -37.03 -11.87
CA ALA A 54 -30.49 -36.30 -12.50
C ALA A 54 -29.16 -36.47 -11.75
N LYS A 55 -29.20 -36.48 -10.41
CA LYS A 55 -28.04 -36.71 -9.52
C LYS A 55 -27.54 -38.17 -9.56
N GLU A 56 -28.43 -39.15 -9.66
CA GLU A 56 -28.08 -40.59 -9.70
C GLU A 56 -27.79 -41.11 -11.13
N ASN A 57 -27.66 -40.22 -12.11
CA ASN A 57 -27.42 -40.55 -13.53
C ASN A 57 -28.42 -41.54 -14.15
N SER A 58 -29.67 -41.56 -13.68
CA SER A 58 -30.66 -42.57 -14.07
C SER A 58 -31.45 -42.16 -15.31
N SER A 59 -30.84 -42.29 -16.50
CA SER A 59 -31.41 -41.87 -17.79
C SER A 59 -32.78 -42.51 -18.10
N GLY A 60 -32.99 -43.78 -17.75
CA GLY A 60 -34.27 -44.48 -17.92
C GLY A 60 -35.40 -43.91 -17.06
N CYS A 61 -35.08 -43.50 -15.82
CA CYS A 61 -36.05 -42.85 -14.93
C CYS A 61 -36.40 -41.45 -15.43
N ILE A 62 -35.41 -40.70 -15.92
CA ILE A 62 -35.62 -39.36 -16.51
C ILE A 62 -36.58 -39.45 -17.70
N LYS A 63 -36.37 -40.37 -18.63
CA LYS A 63 -37.28 -40.55 -19.79
C LYS A 63 -38.71 -40.82 -19.34
N LYS A 64 -38.91 -41.75 -18.40
CA LYS A 64 -40.23 -42.05 -17.83
C LYS A 64 -40.87 -40.86 -17.12
N LEU A 65 -40.08 -40.07 -16.39
CA LEU A 65 -40.56 -38.89 -15.68
C LEU A 65 -40.94 -37.77 -16.65
N LEU A 66 -40.20 -37.60 -17.75
CA LEU A 66 -40.52 -36.63 -18.80
C LEU A 66 -41.78 -37.02 -19.60
N ASP A 67 -42.04 -38.32 -19.76
CA ASP A 67 -43.28 -38.81 -20.39
C ASP A 67 -44.52 -38.59 -19.50
N CYS A 68 -44.34 -38.37 -18.18
CA CYS A 68 -45.43 -38.13 -17.26
C CYS A 68 -45.89 -36.66 -17.29
N ALA A 69 -47.16 -36.43 -17.64
CA ALA A 69 -47.76 -35.09 -17.67
C ALA A 69 -47.77 -34.35 -16.30
N SER A 70 -47.58 -35.06 -15.19
CA SER A 70 -47.52 -34.49 -13.84
C SER A 70 -46.16 -33.86 -13.50
N THR A 71 -45.11 -34.14 -14.27
CA THR A 71 -43.76 -33.70 -13.94
C THR A 71 -43.52 -32.28 -14.43
N ASN A 72 -43.26 -31.36 -13.52
CA ASN A 72 -42.87 -30.00 -13.89
C ASN A 72 -41.37 -29.95 -14.21
N VAL A 73 -41.05 -29.85 -15.50
CA VAL A 73 -39.66 -29.79 -15.99
C VAL A 73 -38.93 -28.52 -15.55
N PHE A 74 -39.68 -27.43 -15.29
CA PHE A 74 -39.15 -26.14 -14.85
C PHE A 74 -39.15 -25.96 -13.34
N GLU A 75 -39.33 -27.04 -12.57
CA GLU A 75 -39.20 -26.99 -11.12
C GLU A 75 -37.79 -26.47 -10.73
N ARG A 76 -37.75 -25.60 -9.72
CA ARG A 76 -36.54 -24.88 -9.31
C ARG A 76 -36.10 -25.28 -7.92
N GLY A 77 -34.80 -25.49 -7.75
CA GLY A 77 -34.19 -25.73 -6.45
C GLY A 77 -33.97 -24.46 -5.61
N ALA A 78 -33.24 -24.60 -4.50
CA ALA A 78 -32.97 -23.48 -3.57
C ALA A 78 -32.11 -22.38 -4.21
N LEU A 79 -31.25 -22.74 -5.18
CA LEU A 79 -30.43 -21.79 -5.93
C LEU A 79 -31.09 -21.37 -7.25
N GLY A 80 -32.34 -21.77 -7.50
CA GLY A 80 -33.04 -21.52 -8.75
C GLY A 80 -32.55 -22.42 -9.90
N GLU A 81 -31.86 -23.52 -9.58
CA GLU A 81 -31.36 -24.49 -10.54
C GLU A 81 -32.47 -25.35 -11.15
N THR A 82 -32.21 -25.90 -12.33
CA THR A 82 -33.08 -26.88 -13.01
C THR A 82 -32.48 -28.28 -12.91
N ALA A 83 -33.23 -29.31 -13.31
CA ALA A 83 -32.73 -30.68 -13.36
C ALA A 83 -31.46 -30.81 -14.23
N LEU A 84 -31.34 -30.02 -15.30
CA LEU A 84 -30.15 -30.02 -16.16
C LEU A 84 -28.94 -29.42 -15.44
N HIS A 85 -29.10 -28.35 -14.65
CA HIS A 85 -28.02 -27.84 -13.81
C HIS A 85 -27.51 -28.89 -12.82
N VAL A 86 -28.43 -29.65 -12.20
CA VAL A 86 -28.07 -30.72 -11.26
C VAL A 86 -27.30 -31.85 -11.98
N ALA A 87 -27.80 -32.33 -13.13
CA ALA A 87 -27.10 -33.35 -13.91
C ALA A 87 -25.68 -32.92 -14.30
N VAL A 88 -25.51 -31.66 -14.71
CA VAL A 88 -24.21 -31.10 -15.09
C VAL A 88 -23.31 -30.87 -13.87
N LEU A 89 -23.86 -30.43 -12.74
CA LEU A 89 -23.10 -30.22 -11.50
C LEU A 89 -22.42 -31.50 -11.01
N TYR A 90 -23.11 -32.64 -11.11
CA TYR A 90 -22.59 -33.97 -10.76
C TYR A 90 -21.87 -34.69 -11.92
N ASP A 91 -21.69 -34.02 -13.05
CA ASP A 91 -21.00 -34.52 -14.25
C ASP A 91 -21.64 -35.78 -14.88
N ASN A 92 -22.95 -35.92 -14.72
CA ASN A 92 -23.74 -37.05 -15.19
C ASN A 92 -24.14 -36.88 -16.66
N MET A 93 -23.28 -37.35 -17.55
CA MET A 93 -23.46 -37.18 -19.00
C MET A 93 -24.75 -37.83 -19.52
N GLU A 94 -25.09 -39.06 -19.12
CA GLU A 94 -26.26 -39.77 -19.66
C GLU A 94 -27.57 -39.09 -19.24
N ALA A 95 -27.66 -38.68 -17.98
CA ALA A 95 -28.78 -37.89 -17.48
C ALA A 95 -28.90 -36.54 -18.19
N ALA A 96 -27.78 -35.82 -18.38
CA ALA A 96 -27.78 -34.55 -19.07
C ALA A 96 -28.23 -34.70 -20.53
N VAL A 97 -27.77 -35.74 -21.25
CA VAL A 97 -28.20 -36.03 -22.63
C VAL A 97 -29.69 -36.35 -22.69
N ALA A 98 -30.19 -37.19 -21.77
CA ALA A 98 -31.62 -37.51 -21.71
C ALA A 98 -32.49 -36.28 -21.44
N LEU A 99 -32.05 -35.37 -20.55
CA LEU A 99 -32.73 -34.11 -20.26
C LEU A 99 -32.69 -33.15 -21.46
N MET A 100 -31.55 -33.04 -22.15
CA MET A 100 -31.44 -32.19 -23.35
C MET A 100 -32.30 -32.69 -24.52
N GLU A 101 -32.48 -34.01 -24.66
CA GLU A 101 -33.32 -34.61 -25.70
C GLU A 101 -34.82 -34.47 -25.40
N GLY A 102 -35.22 -34.70 -24.15
CA GLY A 102 -36.64 -34.62 -23.76
C GLY A 102 -37.12 -33.21 -23.40
N ALA A 103 -36.21 -32.30 -23.05
CA ALA A 103 -36.53 -30.91 -22.67
C ALA A 103 -35.43 -29.93 -23.13
N PRO A 104 -35.34 -29.64 -24.45
CA PRO A 104 -34.31 -28.74 -25.00
C PRO A 104 -34.42 -27.30 -24.48
N GLU A 105 -35.59 -26.89 -24.00
CA GLU A 105 -35.84 -25.57 -23.42
C GLU A 105 -34.96 -25.31 -22.18
N LEU A 106 -34.54 -26.36 -21.45
CA LEU A 106 -33.70 -26.23 -20.26
C LEU A 106 -32.25 -25.81 -20.52
N ILE A 107 -31.78 -25.91 -21.78
CA ILE A 107 -30.36 -25.71 -22.12
C ILE A 107 -29.87 -24.29 -21.79
N ASN A 108 -30.71 -23.29 -22.06
CA ASN A 108 -30.39 -21.87 -21.91
C ASN A 108 -31.03 -21.24 -20.68
N GLU A 109 -31.74 -22.01 -19.87
CA GLU A 109 -32.34 -21.53 -18.65
C GLU A 109 -31.26 -21.18 -17.61
N PRO A 110 -31.20 -19.94 -17.10
CA PRO A 110 -30.27 -19.59 -16.05
C PRO A 110 -30.81 -19.94 -14.65
N MET A 111 -29.91 -20.00 -13.68
CA MET A 111 -30.23 -20.00 -12.25
C MET A 111 -30.78 -18.62 -11.84
N THR A 112 -31.82 -18.61 -11.01
CA THR A 112 -32.57 -17.39 -10.65
C THR A 112 -32.30 -16.87 -9.24
N SER A 113 -31.59 -17.61 -8.39
CA SER A 113 -31.30 -17.13 -7.02
C SER A 113 -30.36 -15.93 -7.00
N ASP A 114 -30.46 -15.10 -5.95
CA ASP A 114 -29.56 -13.95 -5.74
C ASP A 114 -28.07 -14.34 -5.70
N LEU A 115 -27.77 -15.57 -5.30
CA LEU A 115 -26.41 -16.08 -5.16
C LEU A 115 -25.78 -16.48 -6.49
N PHE A 116 -26.54 -17.21 -7.33
CA PHE A 116 -26.07 -17.81 -8.59
C PHE A 116 -26.74 -17.22 -9.84
N HIS A 117 -27.39 -16.06 -9.70
CA HIS A 117 -28.15 -15.40 -10.76
C HIS A 117 -27.40 -15.38 -12.11
N GLY A 118 -28.05 -15.86 -13.16
CA GLY A 118 -27.55 -15.83 -14.53
C GLY A 118 -26.59 -16.96 -14.91
N MET A 119 -26.27 -17.86 -13.97
CA MET A 119 -25.47 -19.06 -14.24
C MET A 119 -26.26 -20.05 -15.09
N THR A 120 -25.71 -20.52 -16.21
CA THR A 120 -26.35 -21.52 -17.08
C THR A 120 -25.69 -22.90 -16.93
N PRO A 121 -26.32 -24.00 -17.41
CA PRO A 121 -25.71 -25.32 -17.37
C PRO A 121 -24.35 -25.35 -18.09
N LEU A 122 -24.19 -24.59 -19.17
CA LEU A 122 -22.92 -24.48 -19.90
C LEU A 122 -21.81 -23.89 -19.02
N HIS A 123 -22.10 -22.89 -18.18
CA HIS A 123 -21.10 -22.36 -17.25
C HIS A 123 -20.62 -23.43 -16.26
N VAL A 124 -21.53 -24.25 -15.73
CA VAL A 124 -21.20 -25.32 -14.77
C VAL A 124 -20.35 -26.40 -15.46
N ALA A 125 -20.70 -26.79 -16.69
CA ALA A 125 -19.95 -27.76 -17.49
C ALA A 125 -18.50 -27.29 -17.76
N VAL A 126 -18.32 -26.00 -18.07
CA VAL A 126 -17.00 -25.39 -18.27
C VAL A 126 -16.17 -25.42 -16.98
N VAL A 127 -16.77 -25.12 -15.82
CA VAL A 127 -16.07 -25.16 -14.52
C VAL A 127 -15.63 -26.60 -14.17
N ASN A 128 -16.48 -27.59 -14.45
CA ASN A 128 -16.18 -29.01 -14.23
C ASN A 128 -15.16 -29.59 -15.23
N GLN A 129 -14.77 -28.83 -16.26
CA GLN A 129 -13.80 -29.24 -17.28
C GLN A 129 -14.22 -30.44 -18.15
N ASN A 130 -15.52 -30.77 -18.20
CA ASN A 130 -16.01 -31.87 -19.02
C ASN A 130 -16.20 -31.44 -20.48
N ILE A 131 -15.17 -31.69 -21.30
CA ILE A 131 -15.14 -31.32 -22.73
C ILE A 131 -16.30 -31.95 -23.51
N ASN A 132 -16.65 -33.21 -23.20
CA ASN A 132 -17.68 -33.94 -23.92
C ASN A 132 -19.07 -33.35 -23.63
N LEU A 133 -19.33 -32.97 -22.38
CA LEU A 133 -20.57 -32.32 -21.98
C LEU A 133 -20.70 -30.92 -22.61
N VAL A 134 -19.61 -30.13 -22.58
CA VAL A 134 -19.54 -28.82 -23.25
C VAL A 134 -19.83 -28.94 -24.74
N ARG A 135 -19.22 -29.92 -25.43
CA ARG A 135 -19.46 -30.17 -26.86
C ARG A 135 -20.93 -30.52 -27.13
N ASN A 136 -21.54 -31.36 -26.28
CA ASN A 136 -22.94 -31.76 -26.42
C ASN A 136 -23.91 -30.60 -26.20
N LEU A 137 -23.63 -29.71 -25.24
CA LEU A 137 -24.41 -28.52 -24.97
C LEU A 137 -24.33 -27.53 -26.13
N ILE A 138 -23.12 -27.23 -26.61
CA ILE A 138 -22.90 -26.32 -27.75
C ILE A 138 -23.56 -26.89 -29.03
N ALA A 139 -23.41 -28.20 -29.29
CA ALA A 139 -24.02 -28.84 -30.46
C ALA A 139 -25.56 -28.80 -30.45
N ARG A 140 -26.18 -28.69 -29.27
CA ARG A 140 -27.64 -28.60 -29.09
C ARG A 140 -28.15 -27.17 -28.92
N GLY A 141 -27.33 -26.15 -29.22
CA GLY A 141 -27.76 -24.75 -29.25
C GLY A 141 -27.62 -24.00 -27.92
N ALA A 142 -26.69 -24.41 -27.05
CA ALA A 142 -26.35 -23.62 -25.86
C ALA A 142 -25.76 -22.26 -26.26
N ASP A 143 -26.31 -21.19 -25.70
CA ASP A 143 -25.87 -19.83 -25.96
C ASP A 143 -24.57 -19.53 -25.21
N VAL A 144 -23.57 -19.07 -25.96
CA VAL A 144 -22.23 -18.75 -25.47
C VAL A 144 -22.04 -17.25 -25.25
N THR A 145 -22.92 -16.42 -25.82
CA THR A 145 -22.70 -14.99 -25.99
C THR A 145 -23.50 -14.11 -25.04
N THR A 146 -24.79 -14.39 -24.84
CA THR A 146 -25.67 -13.53 -24.03
C THR A 146 -25.64 -13.76 -22.52
N PRO A 147 -25.47 -15.00 -21.97
CA PRO A 147 -25.70 -15.21 -20.55
C PRO A 147 -24.60 -14.58 -19.71
N ARG A 148 -25.01 -13.89 -18.64
CA ARG A 148 -24.13 -13.16 -17.72
C ARG A 148 -24.37 -13.59 -16.29
N VAL A 149 -23.32 -14.06 -15.63
CA VAL A 149 -23.37 -14.47 -14.23
C VAL A 149 -23.22 -13.27 -13.31
N THR A 150 -24.34 -12.73 -12.82
CA THR A 150 -24.36 -11.54 -11.95
C THR A 150 -24.57 -11.87 -10.47
N GLY A 151 -24.68 -13.16 -10.12
CA GLY A 151 -24.91 -13.63 -8.76
C GLY A 151 -23.90 -13.11 -7.73
N LEU A 152 -24.36 -12.89 -6.49
CA LEU A 152 -23.55 -12.38 -5.38
C LEU A 152 -22.31 -13.24 -5.07
N TYR A 153 -22.38 -14.55 -5.36
CA TYR A 153 -21.28 -15.48 -5.12
C TYR A 153 -20.06 -15.19 -5.99
N PHE A 154 -20.28 -14.83 -7.25
CA PHE A 154 -19.23 -14.58 -8.26
C PHE A 154 -18.76 -13.13 -8.31
N ARG A 155 -19.41 -12.23 -7.57
CA ARG A 155 -19.01 -10.83 -7.49
C ARG A 155 -17.73 -10.69 -6.67
N LYS A 156 -16.82 -9.86 -7.17
CA LYS A 156 -15.56 -9.55 -6.48
C LYS A 156 -15.81 -8.92 -5.12
N ARG A 157 -15.57 -9.67 -4.03
CA ARG A 157 -15.76 -9.24 -2.64
C ARG A 157 -14.54 -9.56 -1.77
N PRO A 158 -14.27 -8.75 -0.72
CA PRO A 158 -13.29 -9.14 0.30
C PRO A 158 -13.75 -10.43 0.98
N GLY A 159 -12.90 -11.45 1.03
CA GLY A 159 -13.24 -12.79 1.53
C GLY A 159 -13.92 -13.72 0.52
N GLY A 160 -14.24 -13.24 -0.69
CA GLY A 160 -14.72 -14.10 -1.77
C GLY A 160 -13.59 -14.99 -2.30
N GLN A 161 -13.86 -16.29 -2.44
CA GLN A 161 -12.87 -17.26 -2.91
C GLN A 161 -12.72 -17.25 -4.44
N LEU A 162 -13.79 -16.91 -5.18
CA LEU A 162 -13.86 -17.04 -6.63
C LEU A 162 -14.23 -15.73 -7.31
N TYR A 163 -13.56 -15.42 -8.43
CA TYR A 163 -13.96 -14.36 -9.36
C TYR A 163 -13.49 -14.72 -10.77
N TYR A 164 -14.45 -15.16 -11.60
CA TYR A 164 -14.22 -15.56 -13.00
C TYR A 164 -14.86 -14.61 -14.01
N GLY A 165 -15.36 -13.46 -13.56
CA GLY A 165 -16.15 -12.55 -14.39
C GLY A 165 -17.56 -13.07 -14.62
N GLU A 166 -18.17 -12.68 -15.73
CA GLU A 166 -19.59 -12.92 -16.01
C GLU A 166 -19.84 -13.78 -17.25
N HIS A 167 -18.88 -13.91 -18.16
CA HIS A 167 -19.06 -14.52 -19.48
C HIS A 167 -18.46 -15.93 -19.52
N ILE A 168 -19.02 -16.81 -20.35
CA ILE A 168 -18.56 -18.21 -20.45
C ILE A 168 -17.07 -18.31 -20.80
N LEU A 169 -16.59 -17.45 -21.72
CA LEU A 169 -15.17 -17.42 -22.10
C LEU A 169 -14.26 -17.05 -20.91
N SER A 170 -14.71 -16.16 -20.01
CA SER A 170 -13.89 -15.80 -18.86
C SER A 170 -13.80 -16.94 -17.84
N PHE A 171 -14.87 -17.73 -17.67
CA PHE A 171 -14.83 -18.97 -16.89
C PHE A 171 -13.87 -19.99 -17.51
N ALA A 172 -13.98 -20.26 -18.81
CA ALA A 172 -13.10 -21.18 -19.52
C ALA A 172 -11.62 -20.76 -19.43
N ALA A 173 -11.35 -19.46 -19.55
CA ALA A 173 -10.01 -18.91 -19.46
C ALA A 173 -9.38 -19.07 -18.06
N CYS A 174 -10.17 -18.90 -16.99
CA CYS A 174 -9.68 -19.04 -15.62
C CYS A 174 -9.39 -20.50 -15.24
N VAL A 175 -10.18 -21.42 -15.76
CA VAL A 175 -9.94 -22.87 -15.66
C VAL A 175 -8.69 -23.28 -16.43
N GLY A 176 -8.52 -22.73 -17.64
CA GLY A 176 -7.33 -22.89 -18.46
C GLY A 176 -7.26 -24.13 -19.33
N ASN A 177 -8.38 -24.83 -19.51
CA ASN A 177 -8.47 -25.93 -20.47
C ASN A 177 -8.50 -25.39 -21.91
N LYS A 178 -7.44 -25.69 -22.66
CA LYS A 178 -7.23 -25.17 -24.03
C LYS A 178 -8.33 -25.59 -25.00
N ASP A 179 -8.80 -26.84 -24.88
CA ASP A 179 -9.80 -27.40 -25.77
C ASP A 179 -11.15 -26.70 -25.57
N ILE A 180 -11.56 -26.50 -24.32
CA ILE A 180 -12.80 -25.79 -23.97
C ILE A 180 -12.74 -24.33 -24.47
N ILE A 181 -11.61 -23.64 -24.26
CA ILE A 181 -11.43 -22.27 -24.75
C ILE A 181 -11.59 -22.23 -26.28
N SER A 182 -10.98 -23.17 -27.01
CA SER A 182 -11.10 -23.23 -28.48
C SER A 182 -12.53 -23.52 -28.93
N LEU A 183 -13.25 -24.42 -28.27
CA LEU A 183 -14.65 -24.75 -28.57
C LEU A 183 -15.55 -23.54 -28.37
N VAL A 184 -15.38 -22.82 -27.25
CA VAL A 184 -16.15 -21.63 -26.89
C VAL A 184 -15.90 -20.47 -27.87
N ILE A 185 -14.64 -20.24 -28.25
CA ILE A 185 -14.30 -19.22 -29.26
C ILE A 185 -14.86 -19.59 -30.64
N ASN A 186 -14.72 -20.85 -31.07
CA ASN A 186 -15.26 -21.34 -32.34
C ASN A 186 -16.81 -21.26 -32.38
N ALA A 187 -17.46 -21.37 -31.23
CA ALA A 187 -18.90 -21.18 -31.07
C ALA A 187 -19.35 -19.70 -31.08
N GLY A 188 -18.42 -18.75 -31.27
CA GLY A 188 -18.73 -17.32 -31.42
C GLY A 188 -18.54 -16.47 -30.16
N ALA A 189 -17.88 -16.98 -29.11
CA ALA A 189 -17.61 -16.18 -27.92
C ALA A 189 -16.65 -15.01 -28.22
N SER A 190 -17.03 -13.79 -27.85
CA SER A 190 -16.20 -12.62 -28.05
C SER A 190 -15.08 -12.52 -26.99
N THR A 191 -13.84 -12.30 -27.43
CA THR A 191 -12.67 -12.09 -26.54
C THR A 191 -12.71 -10.74 -25.83
N ARG A 192 -13.46 -9.78 -26.39
CA ARG A 192 -13.55 -8.39 -25.93
C ARG A 192 -14.73 -8.11 -25.00
N ALA A 193 -15.53 -9.13 -24.66
CA ALA A 193 -16.61 -8.98 -23.70
C ALA A 193 -16.10 -8.43 -22.36
N GLN A 194 -16.83 -7.45 -21.83
CA GLN A 194 -16.51 -6.79 -20.56
C GLN A 194 -17.59 -7.10 -19.52
N ASP A 195 -17.18 -7.42 -18.31
CA ASP A 195 -18.09 -7.61 -17.17
C ASP A 195 -18.70 -6.28 -16.67
N SER A 196 -19.50 -6.31 -15.60
CA SER A 196 -20.10 -5.10 -15.00
C SER A 196 -19.08 -4.10 -14.43
N ILE A 197 -17.81 -4.48 -14.28
CA ILE A 197 -16.71 -3.61 -13.82
C ILE A 197 -15.90 -3.08 -15.02
N GLY A 198 -16.21 -3.51 -16.24
CA GLY A 198 -15.48 -3.21 -17.46
C GLY A 198 -14.26 -4.10 -17.66
N ASN A 199 -14.08 -5.16 -16.87
CA ASN A 199 -12.95 -6.06 -17.01
C ASN A 199 -13.16 -7.01 -18.19
N THR A 200 -12.21 -7.00 -19.11
CA THR A 200 -12.08 -8.03 -20.16
C THR A 200 -11.53 -9.34 -19.57
N VAL A 201 -11.52 -10.41 -20.37
CA VAL A 201 -10.93 -11.71 -19.99
C VAL A 201 -9.48 -11.58 -19.51
N LEU A 202 -8.67 -10.72 -20.14
CA LEU A 202 -7.28 -10.47 -19.73
C LEU A 202 -7.17 -9.89 -18.31
N HIS A 203 -8.05 -8.94 -17.95
CA HIS A 203 -8.07 -8.36 -16.60
C HIS A 203 -8.40 -9.41 -15.55
N ILE A 204 -9.29 -10.34 -15.87
CA ILE A 204 -9.72 -11.41 -14.96
C ILE A 204 -8.60 -12.44 -14.78
N LEU A 205 -7.88 -12.81 -15.85
CA LEU A 205 -6.73 -13.72 -15.80
C LEU A 205 -5.61 -13.20 -14.88
N ILE A 206 -5.37 -11.88 -14.88
CA ILE A 206 -4.37 -11.23 -14.03
C ILE A 206 -4.71 -11.36 -12.54
N LEU A 207 -5.99 -11.50 -12.19
CA LEU A 207 -6.45 -11.64 -10.81
C LEU A 207 -6.38 -13.08 -10.29
N GLN A 208 -6.14 -14.06 -11.16
CA GLN A 208 -6.11 -15.47 -10.77
C GLN A 208 -4.86 -15.80 -9.94
N HIS A 209 -5.01 -16.76 -9.03
CA HIS A 209 -3.91 -17.25 -8.20
C HIS A 209 -2.87 -18.02 -9.02
N ASN A 210 -3.32 -18.83 -9.99
CA ASN A 210 -2.43 -19.59 -10.87
C ASN A 210 -1.91 -18.73 -12.03
N LYS A 211 -0.75 -18.11 -11.80
CA LYS A 211 -0.12 -17.17 -12.74
C LYS A 211 0.38 -17.85 -14.02
N ALA A 212 0.79 -19.12 -13.96
CA ALA A 212 1.37 -19.82 -15.11
C ALA A 212 0.31 -20.19 -16.15
N ILE A 213 -0.80 -20.79 -15.69
CA ILE A 213 -1.95 -21.09 -16.56
C ILE A 213 -2.49 -19.80 -17.18
N ALA A 214 -2.60 -18.73 -16.37
CA ALA A 214 -3.06 -17.44 -16.87
C ALA A 214 -2.19 -16.89 -18.01
N CYS A 215 -0.85 -17.03 -17.96
CA CYS A 215 0.02 -16.56 -19.04
C CYS A 215 -0.16 -17.38 -20.32
N GLN A 216 -0.28 -18.71 -20.20
CA GLN A 216 -0.52 -19.58 -21.35
C GLN A 216 -1.87 -19.31 -22.00
N THR A 217 -2.93 -19.10 -21.21
CA THR A 217 -4.26 -18.79 -21.74
C THR A 217 -4.29 -17.40 -22.36
N MET A 218 -3.61 -16.42 -21.77
CA MET A 218 -3.40 -15.11 -22.38
C MET A 218 -2.78 -15.27 -23.77
N ASP A 219 -1.69 -16.02 -23.92
CA ASP A 219 -1.03 -16.22 -25.23
C ASP A 219 -1.95 -16.82 -26.28
N MET A 220 -2.79 -17.78 -25.88
CA MET A 220 -3.79 -18.32 -26.79
C MET A 220 -4.80 -17.24 -27.21
N LEU A 221 -5.35 -16.46 -26.28
CA LEU A 221 -6.30 -15.39 -26.59
C LEU A 221 -5.71 -14.34 -27.53
N PHE A 222 -4.45 -13.97 -27.33
CA PHE A 222 -3.76 -13.06 -28.25
C PHE A 222 -3.57 -13.67 -29.64
N SER A 223 -3.26 -14.96 -29.74
CA SER A 223 -3.15 -15.63 -31.05
C SER A 223 -4.47 -15.65 -31.82
N TYR A 224 -5.62 -15.64 -31.13
CA TYR A 224 -6.93 -15.49 -31.75
C TYR A 224 -7.25 -14.04 -32.11
N ASP A 225 -6.96 -13.08 -31.23
CA ASP A 225 -7.21 -11.65 -31.48
C ASP A 225 -6.40 -11.12 -32.68
N LEU A 226 -5.15 -11.59 -32.84
CA LEU A 226 -4.29 -11.28 -33.99
C LEU A 226 -4.90 -11.71 -35.33
N LYS A 227 -5.71 -12.77 -35.37
CA LYS A 227 -6.37 -13.23 -36.61
C LYS A 227 -7.55 -12.34 -37.00
N LEU A 228 -8.13 -11.63 -36.05
CA LEU A 228 -9.31 -10.79 -36.28
C LEU A 228 -8.93 -9.36 -36.72
N ASP A 229 -7.64 -9.00 -36.66
CA ASP A 229 -7.05 -7.74 -37.13
C ASP A 229 -7.84 -6.47 -36.75
N HIS A 230 -8.20 -6.36 -35.47
CA HIS A 230 -8.90 -5.19 -34.95
C HIS A 230 -7.95 -3.99 -34.78
N ALA A 231 -8.48 -2.78 -35.01
CA ALA A 231 -7.70 -1.53 -34.91
C ALA A 231 -7.07 -1.27 -33.53
N VAL A 232 -7.70 -1.72 -32.44
CA VAL A 232 -7.16 -1.59 -31.07
C VAL A 232 -6.82 -2.97 -30.52
N PRO A 233 -5.55 -3.26 -30.22
CA PRO A 233 -5.13 -4.51 -29.58
C PRO A 233 -5.90 -4.82 -28.29
N LEU A 234 -6.19 -6.09 -28.01
CA LEU A 234 -6.92 -6.52 -26.81
C LEU A 234 -6.27 -6.06 -25.49
N ASP A 235 -4.94 -5.94 -25.45
CA ASP A 235 -4.19 -5.49 -24.28
C ASP A 235 -4.26 -3.98 -24.03
N MET A 236 -4.79 -3.20 -24.96
CA MET A 236 -4.98 -1.75 -24.79
C MET A 236 -6.41 -1.37 -24.41
N VAL A 237 -7.32 -2.34 -24.30
CA VAL A 237 -8.70 -2.08 -23.86
C VAL A 237 -8.70 -1.77 -22.35
N PRO A 238 -9.16 -0.58 -21.93
CA PRO A 238 -9.26 -0.25 -20.52
C PRO A 238 -10.56 -0.79 -19.91
N ASN A 239 -10.57 -0.98 -18.59
CA ASN A 239 -11.80 -1.14 -17.82
C ASN A 239 -12.47 0.20 -17.51
N PHE A 240 -13.62 0.18 -16.82
CA PHE A 240 -14.35 1.40 -16.46
C PHE A 240 -13.59 2.33 -15.50
N ASN A 241 -12.49 1.85 -14.88
CA ASN A 241 -11.59 2.68 -14.08
C ASN A 241 -10.39 3.21 -14.90
N GLY A 242 -10.38 3.04 -16.23
CA GLY A 242 -9.26 3.44 -17.09
C GLY A 242 -8.00 2.58 -16.97
N LEU A 243 -8.10 1.40 -16.34
CA LEU A 243 -6.97 0.49 -16.18
C LEU A 243 -6.97 -0.51 -17.35
N THR A 244 -5.86 -0.57 -18.07
CA THR A 244 -5.55 -1.65 -19.01
C THR A 244 -5.02 -2.88 -18.25
N PRO A 245 -4.91 -4.05 -18.90
CA PRO A 245 -4.35 -5.26 -18.29
C PRO A 245 -2.97 -5.03 -17.65
N ILE A 246 -2.03 -4.33 -18.30
CA ILE A 246 -0.70 -4.09 -17.71
C ILE A 246 -0.78 -3.22 -16.45
N LYS A 247 -1.62 -2.18 -16.46
CA LYS A 247 -1.89 -1.31 -15.31
C LYS A 247 -2.56 -2.09 -14.18
N MET A 248 -3.45 -3.01 -14.51
CA MET A 248 -4.10 -3.90 -13.56
C MET A 248 -3.10 -4.86 -12.91
N ALA A 249 -2.17 -5.44 -13.68
CA ALA A 249 -1.10 -6.28 -13.17
C ALA A 249 -0.20 -5.50 -12.19
N ALA A 250 0.16 -4.27 -12.55
CA ALA A 250 0.92 -3.36 -11.70
C ALA A 250 0.21 -3.04 -10.38
N LYS A 251 -1.07 -2.60 -10.46
CA LYS A 251 -1.88 -2.28 -9.27
C LYS A 251 -2.03 -3.47 -8.33
N LYS A 252 -2.18 -4.68 -8.89
CA LYS A 252 -2.40 -5.91 -8.11
C LYS A 252 -1.12 -6.53 -7.57
N GLY A 253 0.03 -6.27 -8.21
CA GLY A 253 1.32 -6.86 -7.87
C GLY A 253 1.59 -8.21 -8.53
N ASN A 254 0.92 -8.52 -9.65
CA ASN A 254 1.15 -9.79 -10.34
C ASN A 254 2.42 -9.69 -11.22
N LEU A 255 3.58 -9.99 -10.62
CA LEU A 255 4.89 -9.91 -11.25
C LEU A 255 4.99 -10.72 -12.55
N VAL A 256 4.49 -11.96 -12.53
CA VAL A 256 4.61 -12.90 -13.65
C VAL A 256 3.81 -12.41 -14.84
N ALA A 257 2.55 -12.02 -14.62
CA ALA A 257 1.72 -11.46 -15.67
C ALA A 257 2.27 -10.12 -16.20
N PHE A 258 2.83 -9.28 -15.32
CA PHE A 258 3.45 -8.02 -15.73
C PHE A 258 4.67 -8.26 -16.63
N GLN A 259 5.60 -9.13 -16.22
CA GLN A 259 6.77 -9.51 -17.03
C GLN A 259 6.37 -10.13 -18.36
N HIS A 260 5.34 -10.98 -18.36
CA HIS A 260 4.83 -11.62 -19.57
C HIS A 260 4.32 -10.60 -20.58
N LEU A 261 3.50 -9.64 -20.13
CA LEU A 261 2.97 -8.57 -20.98
C LEU A 261 4.08 -7.65 -21.51
N VAL A 262 5.03 -7.28 -20.65
CA VAL A 262 6.17 -6.44 -21.02
C VAL A 262 7.08 -7.13 -22.04
N ASN A 263 7.41 -8.40 -21.83
CA ASN A 263 8.26 -9.18 -22.73
C ASN A 263 7.61 -9.36 -24.09
N ARG A 264 6.27 -9.44 -24.16
CA ARG A 264 5.56 -9.55 -25.43
C ARG A 264 5.54 -8.24 -26.23
N ARG A 265 5.61 -7.08 -25.56
CA ARG A 265 5.72 -5.75 -26.20
C ARG A 265 7.16 -5.35 -26.53
N ARG A 266 8.15 -6.11 -26.08
CA ARG A 266 9.57 -5.84 -26.29
C ARG A 266 9.99 -6.19 -27.71
N LEU A 267 10.73 -5.30 -28.35
CA LEU A 267 11.37 -5.53 -29.64
C LEU A 267 12.85 -5.86 -29.42
N VAL A 268 13.30 -7.02 -29.88
CA VAL A 268 14.72 -7.39 -29.82
C VAL A 268 15.43 -6.78 -31.03
N GLN A 269 16.42 -5.92 -30.79
CA GLN A 269 17.18 -5.28 -31.87
C GLN A 269 18.27 -6.21 -32.42
N TRP A 270 19.07 -6.77 -31.52
CA TRP A 270 20.14 -7.71 -31.87
C TRP A 270 20.57 -8.52 -30.64
N ASN A 271 21.13 -9.70 -30.91
CA ASN A 271 21.73 -10.59 -29.92
C ASN A 271 23.17 -10.86 -30.34
N MET A 272 24.15 -10.45 -29.51
CA MET A 272 25.58 -10.65 -29.75
C MET A 272 26.17 -11.48 -28.60
N GLY A 273 26.15 -12.80 -28.76
CA GLY A 273 26.63 -13.72 -27.74
C GLY A 273 25.84 -13.54 -26.43
N PRO A 274 26.49 -13.17 -25.31
CA PRO A 274 25.78 -12.90 -24.05
C PRO A 274 25.04 -11.55 -24.05
N LEU A 275 25.34 -10.62 -24.94
CA LEU A 275 24.71 -9.30 -24.95
C LEU A 275 23.43 -9.34 -25.78
N THR A 276 22.32 -8.87 -25.20
CA THR A 276 21.04 -8.72 -25.89
C THR A 276 20.57 -7.29 -25.77
N SER A 277 20.29 -6.64 -26.90
CA SER A 277 19.76 -5.28 -26.94
C SER A 277 18.27 -5.30 -27.22
N ASN A 278 17.52 -4.80 -26.25
CA ASN A 278 16.08 -4.83 -26.20
C ASN A 278 15.51 -3.41 -26.20
N LEU A 279 14.45 -3.21 -26.97
CA LEU A 279 13.72 -1.96 -27.04
C LEU A 279 12.34 -2.16 -26.40
N TYR A 280 12.06 -1.42 -25.34
CA TYR A 280 10.84 -1.51 -24.54
C TYR A 280 9.90 -0.32 -24.79
N ASP A 281 8.62 -0.60 -24.95
CA ASP A 281 7.56 0.40 -25.06
C ASP A 281 7.26 1.04 -23.68
N LEU A 282 7.32 2.38 -23.62
CA LEU A 282 7.11 3.15 -22.39
C LEU A 282 5.72 3.77 -22.25
N GLU A 283 4.85 3.66 -23.25
CA GLU A 283 3.61 4.45 -23.34
C GLU A 283 2.73 4.40 -22.07
N GLU A 284 2.49 3.19 -21.54
CA GLU A 284 1.68 3.01 -20.31
C GLU A 284 2.51 3.03 -19.02
N ILE A 285 3.83 2.90 -19.13
CA ILE A 285 4.73 2.83 -17.98
C ILE A 285 5.06 4.22 -17.47
N ASP A 286 5.34 5.14 -18.39
CA ASP A 286 5.79 6.49 -18.11
C ASP A 286 4.63 7.43 -17.73
N SER A 287 4.92 8.38 -16.83
CA SER A 287 3.98 9.36 -16.27
C SER A 287 3.72 10.57 -17.16
N TRP A 288 4.49 10.74 -18.24
CA TRP A 288 4.39 11.92 -19.10
C TRP A 288 3.09 11.98 -19.93
N ALA A 289 2.69 10.83 -20.49
CA ALA A 289 1.54 10.74 -21.40
C ALA A 289 0.21 10.49 -20.67
N ASP A 290 0.26 9.82 -19.52
CA ASP A 290 -0.92 9.31 -18.84
C ASP A 290 -1.03 9.81 -17.40
N ALA A 291 -2.20 10.33 -17.04
CA ALA A 291 -2.51 10.78 -15.69
C ALA A 291 -2.54 9.66 -14.65
N LEU A 292 -2.61 8.39 -15.07
CA LEU A 292 -2.68 7.21 -14.21
C LEU A 292 -1.73 6.11 -14.70
N SER A 293 -0.44 6.44 -14.69
CA SER A 293 0.67 5.58 -15.14
C SER A 293 0.89 4.35 -14.24
N VAL A 294 1.60 3.35 -14.77
CA VAL A 294 2.03 2.16 -14.00
C VAL A 294 2.84 2.55 -12.77
N LEU A 295 3.75 3.53 -12.87
CA LEU A 295 4.58 3.97 -11.75
C LEU A 295 3.72 4.52 -10.60
N GLU A 296 2.70 5.31 -10.91
CA GLU A 296 1.77 5.84 -9.90
C GLU A 296 0.90 4.76 -9.26
N LEU A 297 0.48 3.76 -10.05
CA LEU A 297 -0.28 2.62 -9.54
C LEU A 297 0.53 1.78 -8.57
N ILE A 298 1.83 1.62 -8.82
CA ILE A 298 2.75 0.88 -7.95
C ILE A 298 2.95 1.65 -6.64
N VAL A 299 3.30 2.93 -6.71
CA VAL A 299 3.46 3.80 -5.53
C VAL A 299 2.16 3.89 -4.72
N GLY A 300 1.03 3.96 -5.41
CA GLY A 300 -0.29 4.02 -4.82
C GLY A 300 -0.83 2.67 -4.29
N SER A 301 -0.10 1.56 -4.44
CA SER A 301 -0.54 0.25 -3.97
C SER A 301 -0.01 -0.05 -2.57
N GLN A 302 -0.90 -0.56 -1.70
CA GLN A 302 -0.52 -1.01 -0.35
C GLN A 302 0.09 -2.43 -0.35
N ARG A 303 0.05 -3.13 -1.49
CA ARG A 303 0.54 -4.51 -1.60
C ARG A 303 2.05 -4.53 -1.77
N ARG A 304 2.74 -5.33 -0.94
CA ARG A 304 4.19 -5.55 -1.08
C ARG A 304 4.56 -6.09 -2.46
N GLU A 305 3.75 -6.99 -3.02
CA GLU A 305 3.98 -7.60 -4.33
C GLU A 305 4.06 -6.55 -5.47
N ALA A 306 3.31 -5.44 -5.36
CA ALA A 306 3.36 -4.38 -6.36
C ALA A 306 4.71 -3.63 -6.35
N ARG A 307 5.34 -3.49 -5.19
CA ARG A 307 6.65 -2.80 -5.06
C ARG A 307 7.78 -3.58 -5.72
N ARG A 308 7.69 -4.92 -5.72
CA ARG A 308 8.67 -5.79 -6.42
C ARG A 308 8.70 -5.55 -7.94
N ILE A 309 7.64 -4.98 -8.52
CA ILE A 309 7.61 -4.63 -9.95
C ILE A 309 8.65 -3.54 -10.28
N LEU A 310 9.03 -2.70 -9.31
CA LEU A 310 10.08 -1.68 -9.50
C LEU A 310 11.46 -2.26 -9.81
N GLU A 311 11.68 -3.55 -9.55
CA GLU A 311 12.95 -4.24 -9.80
C GLU A 311 13.01 -4.88 -11.20
N VAL A 312 11.88 -4.90 -11.91
CA VAL A 312 11.74 -5.52 -13.22
C VAL A 312 12.21 -4.58 -14.32
N THR A 313 12.87 -5.12 -15.35
CA THR A 313 13.16 -4.40 -16.60
C THR A 313 11.87 -4.23 -17.42
N PRO A 314 11.53 -3.03 -17.92
CA PRO A 314 12.33 -1.81 -18.02
C PRO A 314 12.17 -0.81 -16.85
N VAL A 315 11.22 -1.04 -15.94
CA VAL A 315 10.83 -0.09 -14.88
C VAL A 315 12.03 0.32 -14.01
N LYS A 316 12.86 -0.65 -13.59
CA LYS A 316 14.06 -0.39 -12.79
C LYS A 316 14.99 0.62 -13.47
N GLN A 317 15.26 0.41 -14.75
CA GLN A 317 16.20 1.23 -15.51
C GLN A 317 15.62 2.60 -15.81
N LEU A 318 14.34 2.69 -16.18
CA LEU A 318 13.65 3.96 -16.37
C LEU A 318 13.74 4.85 -15.13
N VAL A 319 13.41 4.30 -13.96
CA VAL A 319 13.48 5.02 -12.68
C VAL A 319 14.92 5.44 -12.36
N SER A 320 15.89 4.55 -12.56
CA SER A 320 17.30 4.87 -12.31
C SER A 320 17.79 6.02 -13.19
N LEU A 321 17.40 6.04 -14.47
CA LEU A 321 17.72 7.12 -15.40
C LEU A 321 17.04 8.43 -14.98
N LYS A 322 15.75 8.40 -14.65
CA LYS A 322 15.01 9.58 -14.16
C LYS A 322 15.69 10.20 -12.93
N TRP A 323 16.08 9.35 -11.98
CA TRP A 323 16.66 9.79 -10.72
C TRP A 323 18.08 10.32 -10.88
N ASN A 324 18.93 9.64 -11.64
CA ASN A 324 20.34 10.01 -11.77
C ASN A 324 20.53 11.25 -12.65
N LEU A 325 19.77 11.40 -13.74
CA LEU A 325 19.90 12.54 -14.64
C LEU A 325 19.30 13.83 -14.06
N TYR A 326 18.11 13.74 -13.47
CA TYR A 326 17.35 14.93 -13.07
C TYR A 326 16.95 14.91 -11.59
N GLY A 327 16.33 13.82 -11.12
CA GLY A 327 15.69 13.76 -9.82
C GLY A 327 16.61 14.10 -8.65
N LYS A 328 17.79 13.50 -8.58
CA LYS A 328 18.78 13.70 -7.51
C LYS A 328 19.27 15.16 -7.43
N HIS A 329 19.48 15.81 -8.57
CA HIS A 329 19.96 17.18 -8.64
C HIS A 329 18.88 18.18 -8.23
N TYR A 330 17.68 18.08 -8.81
CA TYR A 330 16.55 18.94 -8.43
C TYR A 330 16.13 18.75 -6.98
N PHE A 331 16.16 17.53 -6.47
CA PHE A 331 15.81 17.25 -5.08
C PHE A 331 16.81 17.83 -4.08
N ARG A 332 18.13 17.78 -4.38
CA ARG A 332 19.17 18.42 -3.57
C ARG A 332 19.08 19.95 -3.61
N PHE A 333 18.77 20.51 -4.78
CA PHE A 333 18.54 21.94 -4.92
C PHE A 333 17.30 22.39 -4.11
N LEU A 334 16.21 21.62 -4.15
CA LEU A 334 15.02 21.88 -3.36
C LEU A 334 15.29 21.80 -1.85
N LEU A 335 16.10 20.83 -1.40
CA LEU A 335 16.56 20.75 -0.02
C LEU A 335 17.33 22.02 0.38
N LEU A 336 18.27 22.47 -0.46
CA LEU A 336 19.05 23.69 -0.18
C LEU A 336 18.15 24.92 -0.06
N LEU A 337 17.18 25.06 -0.98
CA LEU A 337 16.21 26.16 -0.96
C LEU A 337 15.32 26.11 0.30
N TYR A 338 14.87 24.92 0.70
CA TYR A 338 14.09 24.74 1.92
C TYR A 338 14.91 25.04 3.19
N LEU A 339 16.17 24.60 3.26
CA LEU A 339 17.08 24.91 4.37
C LEU A 339 17.33 26.42 4.49
N LEU A 340 17.50 27.12 3.36
CA LEU A 340 17.62 28.57 3.35
C LEU A 340 16.34 29.24 3.83
N TYR A 341 15.17 28.76 3.37
CA TYR A 341 13.88 29.28 3.80
C TYR A 341 13.64 29.13 5.32
N ILE A 342 13.88 27.93 5.88
CA ILE A 342 13.74 27.73 7.33
C ILE A 342 14.81 28.50 8.11
N GLY A 343 16.01 28.68 7.55
CA GLY A 343 17.07 29.49 8.15
C GLY A 343 16.71 30.97 8.25
N ILE A 344 16.07 31.53 7.23
CA ILE A 344 15.51 32.89 7.28
C ILE A 344 14.41 32.96 8.34
N PHE A 345 13.48 32.00 8.33
CA PHE A 345 12.39 31.96 9.32
C PHE A 345 12.93 31.88 10.76
N THR A 346 13.93 31.04 11.04
CA THR A 346 14.54 30.92 12.37
C THR A 346 15.24 32.19 12.80
N LEU A 347 15.95 32.87 11.88
CA LEU A 347 16.58 34.16 12.16
C LEU A 347 15.53 35.22 12.52
N CYS A 348 14.38 35.26 11.83
CA CYS A 348 13.27 36.14 12.18
C CYS A 348 12.70 35.85 13.57
N CYS A 349 12.53 34.56 13.91
CA CYS A 349 12.05 34.16 15.23
C CYS A 349 13.04 34.46 16.37
N MET A 350 14.35 34.31 16.11
CA MET A 350 15.40 34.62 17.09
C MET A 350 15.50 36.12 17.35
N ASN A 351 15.38 36.94 16.30
CA ASN A 351 15.47 38.40 16.39
C ASN A 351 14.12 39.07 16.67
N ARG A 352 13.27 38.42 17.49
CA ARG A 352 11.92 38.91 17.82
C ARG A 352 11.98 40.29 18.50
N PRO A 353 11.05 41.20 18.17
CA PRO A 353 10.99 42.51 18.80
C PRO A 353 10.46 42.40 20.25
N LEU A 354 11.39 42.45 21.21
CA LEU A 354 11.14 42.38 22.66
C LEU A 354 11.50 43.70 23.35
N LYS A 355 10.73 44.09 24.36
CA LYS A 355 11.03 45.16 25.32
C LYS A 355 10.98 44.62 26.74
N ASP A 356 11.61 45.31 27.68
CA ASP A 356 11.54 44.90 29.09
C ASP A 356 10.11 45.05 29.62
N ALA A 357 9.69 44.12 30.46
CA ALA A 357 8.36 44.13 31.07
C ALA A 357 8.22 45.36 31.97
N PRO A 358 7.09 46.09 31.93
CA PRO A 358 6.84 47.15 32.90
C PRO A 358 6.72 46.57 34.32
N GLU A 359 7.12 47.33 35.34
CA GLU A 359 7.17 46.85 36.74
C GLU A 359 5.83 46.32 37.29
N ASN A 360 4.69 46.75 36.72
CA ASN A 360 3.34 46.31 37.08
C ASN A 360 2.76 45.22 36.17
N TYR A 361 3.58 44.49 35.40
CA TYR A 361 3.08 43.52 34.42
C TYR A 361 2.60 42.20 35.03
N THR A 362 3.20 41.75 36.12
CA THR A 362 3.00 40.41 36.69
C THR A 362 2.03 40.45 37.87
N ASP A 363 0.80 39.97 37.68
CA ASP A 363 -0.24 39.90 38.73
C ASP A 363 -0.04 38.76 39.75
N SER A 364 0.91 37.85 39.50
CA SER A 364 1.17 36.70 40.38
C SER A 364 2.65 36.52 40.66
N ASP A 365 3.01 36.21 41.92
CA ASP A 365 4.38 35.89 42.38
C ASP A 365 5.07 34.76 41.58
N ARG A 366 4.32 34.03 40.76
CA ARG A 366 4.78 32.91 39.94
C ARG A 366 5.14 33.32 38.51
N ASP A 367 4.57 34.39 37.98
CA ASP A 367 4.88 34.87 36.64
C ASP A 367 6.12 35.77 36.71
N LYS A 368 7.28 35.21 36.35
CA LYS A 368 8.57 35.91 36.33
C LYS A 368 8.93 36.36 34.91
N THR A 369 7.97 36.87 34.15
CA THR A 369 8.21 37.34 32.79
C THR A 369 9.02 38.65 32.78
N ILE A 370 10.26 38.57 32.30
CA ILE A 370 11.20 39.71 32.29
C ILE A 370 11.02 40.57 31.03
N ARG A 371 10.62 39.97 29.91
CA ARG A 371 10.51 40.63 28.60
C ARG A 371 9.15 40.39 27.97
N VAL A 372 8.58 41.46 27.43
CA VAL A 372 7.28 41.49 26.75
C VAL A 372 7.48 41.87 25.28
N GLN A 373 6.56 41.48 24.43
CA GLN A 373 6.60 41.81 23.01
C GLN A 373 6.40 43.31 22.76
N LYS A 374 7.13 43.88 21.78
CA LYS A 374 6.89 45.24 21.29
C LYS A 374 5.61 45.30 20.44
N THR A 375 4.92 46.43 20.49
CA THR A 375 3.77 46.72 19.60
C THR A 375 4.23 46.83 18.14
N LEU A 376 3.29 46.84 17.18
CA LEU A 376 3.64 46.95 15.76
C LEU A 376 4.42 48.24 15.46
N SER A 377 3.94 49.37 15.97
CA SER A 377 4.55 50.70 15.75
C SER A 377 5.98 50.80 16.28
N GLU A 378 6.27 50.16 17.40
CA GLU A 378 7.60 50.16 18.05
C GLU A 378 8.59 49.18 17.40
N SER A 379 8.12 48.30 16.52
CA SER A 379 8.89 47.14 16.07
C SER A 379 9.59 47.28 14.73
N TYR A 380 9.28 48.30 13.93
CA TYR A 380 9.84 48.48 12.58
C TYR A 380 10.45 49.87 12.39
N VAL A 381 11.33 50.26 13.32
CA VAL A 381 11.96 51.60 13.33
C VAL A 381 13.42 51.53 12.92
N THR A 382 14.14 50.49 13.35
CA THR A 382 15.59 50.39 13.11
C THR A 382 15.90 49.73 11.77
N TYR A 383 17.15 49.91 11.29
CA TYR A 383 17.62 49.23 10.09
C TYR A 383 17.56 47.70 10.24
N ASP A 384 17.91 47.18 11.42
CA ASP A 384 17.85 45.74 11.72
C ASP A 384 16.41 45.21 11.68
N ASP A 385 15.44 46.02 12.11
CA ASP A 385 14.02 45.65 12.01
C ASP A 385 13.53 45.60 10.56
N ASN A 386 14.05 46.47 9.67
CA ASN A 386 13.72 46.42 8.24
C ASN A 386 14.27 45.16 7.57
N LEU A 387 15.46 44.69 7.98
CA LEU A 387 16.02 43.43 7.51
C LEU A 387 15.17 42.24 8.00
N ARG A 388 14.68 42.29 9.25
CA ARG A 388 13.73 41.30 9.76
C ARG A 388 12.40 41.32 8.98
N LEU A 389 11.86 42.50 8.70
CA LEU A 389 10.63 42.65 7.91
C LEU A 389 10.76 41.99 6.53
N ALA A 390 11.91 42.16 5.85
CA ALA A 390 12.16 41.47 4.58
C ALA A 390 12.10 39.93 4.74
N GLY A 391 12.70 39.39 5.81
CA GLY A 391 12.64 37.96 6.12
C GLY A 391 11.23 37.46 6.50
N GLU A 392 10.45 38.26 7.23
CA GLU A 392 9.04 37.97 7.54
C GLU A 392 8.18 37.91 6.27
N ILE A 393 8.38 38.86 5.33
CA ILE A 393 7.69 38.87 4.04
C ILE A 393 8.04 37.61 3.23
N ILE A 394 9.34 37.25 3.15
CA ILE A 394 9.77 36.03 2.47
C ILE A 394 9.13 34.79 3.11
N SER A 395 9.03 34.75 4.43
CA SER A 395 8.42 33.64 5.18
C SER A 395 6.93 33.50 4.87
N ILE A 396 6.18 34.61 4.83
CA ILE A 396 4.75 34.60 4.50
C ILE A 396 4.51 34.21 3.04
N VAL A 397 5.28 34.78 2.11
CA VAL A 397 5.19 34.45 0.69
C VAL A 397 5.51 32.97 0.46
N GLY A 398 6.56 32.45 1.09
CA GLY A 398 6.89 31.03 1.03
C GLY A 398 5.79 30.13 1.58
N ALA A 399 5.18 30.49 2.72
CA ALA A 399 4.04 29.76 3.28
C ALA A 399 2.83 29.75 2.33
N LEU A 400 2.50 30.87 1.70
CA LEU A 400 1.43 30.94 0.69
C LEU A 400 1.73 30.07 -0.53
N VAL A 401 2.97 30.09 -1.03
CA VAL A 401 3.39 29.22 -2.14
C VAL A 401 3.26 27.74 -1.77
N ILE A 402 3.65 27.35 -0.55
CA ILE A 402 3.49 25.97 -0.06
C ILE A 402 2.01 25.57 -0.08
N LEU A 403 1.11 26.41 0.43
CA LEU A 403 -0.33 26.13 0.44
C LEU A 403 -0.91 26.04 -0.98
N LEU A 404 -0.48 26.92 -1.89
CA LEU A 404 -0.92 26.91 -3.30
C LEU A 404 -0.46 25.66 -4.06
N LEU A 405 0.69 25.08 -3.71
CA LEU A 405 1.16 23.84 -4.32
C LEU A 405 0.51 22.58 -3.71
N GLU A 406 0.35 22.54 -2.39
CA GLU A 406 -0.12 21.33 -1.68
C GLU A 406 -1.64 21.13 -1.72
N ILE A 407 -2.45 22.19 -1.62
CA ILE A 407 -3.91 22.08 -1.52
C ILE A 407 -4.54 21.49 -2.80
N PRO A 408 -4.17 21.90 -4.03
CA PRO A 408 -4.71 21.31 -5.25
C PRO A 408 -4.35 19.82 -5.40
N ASP A 409 -3.14 19.43 -5.03
CA ASP A 409 -2.67 18.04 -5.06
C ASP A 409 -3.50 17.17 -4.09
N MET A 410 -3.77 17.69 -2.88
CA MET A 410 -4.62 17.03 -1.88
C MET A 410 -6.06 16.83 -2.40
N LEU A 411 -6.63 17.82 -3.07
CA LEU A 411 -7.98 17.74 -3.64
C LEU A 411 -8.06 16.75 -4.81
N ARG A 412 -7.02 16.67 -5.65
CA ARG A 412 -6.95 15.75 -6.80
C ARG A 412 -6.85 14.28 -6.38
N VAL A 413 -6.00 13.97 -5.41
CA VAL A 413 -5.74 12.57 -4.97
C VAL A 413 -6.74 12.12 -3.90
N GLY A 414 -7.33 13.07 -3.17
CA GLY A 414 -8.20 12.86 -2.03
C GLY A 414 -7.39 12.70 -0.73
N ALA A 415 -7.79 13.44 0.32
CA ALA A 415 -7.06 13.55 1.59
C ALA A 415 -6.71 12.19 2.23
N LYS A 416 -7.63 11.22 2.23
CA LYS A 416 -7.39 9.89 2.82
C LYS A 416 -6.26 9.13 2.13
N LYS A 417 -6.15 9.25 0.80
CA LYS A 417 -5.11 8.57 0.03
C LYS A 417 -3.79 9.34 0.10
N TYR A 418 -3.86 10.67 0.08
CA TYR A 418 -2.69 11.56 0.18
C TYR A 418 -1.93 11.37 1.51
N PHE A 419 -2.64 11.40 2.65
CA PHE A 419 -2.02 11.24 3.96
C PHE A 419 -1.79 9.78 4.36
N GLY A 420 -2.62 8.85 3.86
CA GLY A 420 -2.52 7.43 4.19
C GLY A 420 -1.37 6.68 3.50
N GLN A 421 -0.72 7.28 2.50
CA GLN A 421 0.38 6.65 1.76
C GLN A 421 1.74 7.17 2.22
N THR A 422 2.39 6.40 3.09
CA THR A 422 3.73 6.72 3.65
C THR A 422 4.79 6.91 2.56
N ALA A 423 4.65 6.20 1.43
CA ALA A 423 5.55 6.29 0.28
C ALA A 423 5.56 7.69 -0.38
N LEU A 424 4.40 8.37 -0.47
CA LEU A 424 4.27 9.68 -1.13
C LEU A 424 4.73 10.86 -0.25
N GLY A 425 4.92 10.64 1.05
CA GLY A 425 5.12 11.73 2.02
C GLY A 425 4.45 11.42 3.34
N GLY A 426 3.25 10.84 3.28
CA GLY A 426 2.42 10.50 4.42
C GLY A 426 2.26 11.70 5.36
N PRO A 427 2.73 11.61 6.62
CA PRO A 427 2.55 12.66 7.63
C PRO A 427 3.36 13.93 7.33
N PHE A 428 4.43 13.88 6.53
CA PHE A 428 5.25 15.07 6.28
C PHE A 428 4.49 16.17 5.52
N HIS A 429 3.58 15.79 4.62
CA HIS A 429 2.71 16.76 3.96
C HIS A 429 1.74 17.43 4.95
N VAL A 430 1.27 16.70 5.98
CA VAL A 430 0.47 17.28 7.07
C VAL A 430 1.31 18.27 7.88
N ILE A 431 2.55 17.90 8.20
CA ILE A 431 3.49 18.77 8.93
C ILE A 431 3.78 20.04 8.12
N LEU A 432 4.00 19.92 6.82
CA LEU A 432 4.27 21.05 5.95
C LEU A 432 3.06 21.99 5.78
N ILE A 433 1.86 21.44 5.57
CA ILE A 433 0.62 22.24 5.47
C ILE A 433 0.31 22.92 6.80
N SER A 434 0.44 22.20 7.92
CA SER A 434 0.21 22.76 9.26
C SER A 434 1.22 23.86 9.58
N PHE A 435 2.51 23.66 9.27
CA PHE A 435 3.53 24.70 9.36
C PHE A 435 3.12 25.96 8.57
N ALA A 436 2.76 25.81 7.30
CA ALA A 436 2.38 26.96 6.47
C ALA A 436 1.11 27.67 6.98
N CYS A 437 0.12 26.92 7.48
CA CYS A 437 -1.08 27.50 8.11
C CYS A 437 -0.73 28.27 9.38
N LEU A 438 0.20 27.76 10.20
CA LEU A 438 0.65 28.43 11.42
C LEU A 438 1.44 29.70 11.12
N VAL A 439 2.26 29.74 10.05
CA VAL A 439 2.94 30.98 9.62
C VAL A 439 1.94 32.05 9.22
N VAL A 440 0.89 31.70 8.47
CA VAL A 440 -0.20 32.64 8.13
C VAL A 440 -0.94 33.10 9.39
N LEU A 441 -1.19 32.19 10.34
CA LEU A 441 -1.79 32.53 11.63
C LEU A 441 -0.90 33.49 12.45
N LEU A 442 0.42 33.31 12.44
CA LEU A 442 1.37 34.21 13.10
C LEU A 442 1.27 35.63 12.52
N CYS A 443 1.13 35.77 11.20
CA CYS A 443 0.90 37.07 10.57
C CYS A 443 -0.40 37.72 11.08
N VAL A 444 -1.49 36.96 11.19
CA VAL A 444 -2.76 37.46 11.76
C VAL A 444 -2.59 37.85 13.23
N PHE A 445 -1.87 37.06 14.03
CA PHE A 445 -1.61 37.37 15.44
C PHE A 445 -0.77 38.62 15.60
N ARG A 446 0.21 38.81 14.71
CA ARG A 446 1.04 40.01 14.69
C ARG A 446 0.23 41.26 14.32
N LEU A 447 -0.70 41.15 13.37
CA LEU A 447 -1.61 42.23 12.97
C LEU A 447 -2.63 42.58 14.07
N CYS A 448 -3.09 41.59 14.83
CA CYS A 448 -4.04 41.76 15.93
C CYS A 448 -3.38 42.05 17.29
N GLU A 449 -2.05 42.18 17.34
CA GLU A 449 -1.26 42.42 18.56
C GLU A 449 -1.54 41.42 19.71
N VAL A 450 -1.71 40.14 19.37
CA VAL A 450 -1.98 39.09 20.37
C VAL A 450 -0.69 38.73 21.13
N GLN A 451 -0.72 38.79 22.46
CA GLN A 451 0.46 38.57 23.31
C GLN A 451 1.00 37.13 23.33
N ARG A 452 0.17 36.12 23.03
CA ARG A 452 0.54 34.67 23.07
C ARG A 452 1.08 34.13 21.73
N GLU A 453 1.68 34.99 20.90
CA GLU A 453 2.31 34.61 19.64
C GLU A 453 3.47 33.61 19.82
N THR A 454 4.16 33.66 20.97
CA THR A 454 5.30 32.78 21.32
C THR A 454 5.00 31.30 21.18
N ASP A 455 3.82 30.92 21.65
CA ASP A 455 3.46 29.51 21.81
C ASP A 455 3.26 28.90 20.42
N VAL A 456 2.64 29.67 19.51
CA VAL A 456 2.46 29.31 18.10
C VAL A 456 3.81 29.28 17.37
N MET A 457 4.67 30.26 17.62
CA MET A 457 5.99 30.35 16.99
C MET A 457 6.88 29.16 17.35
N ALA A 458 6.86 28.74 18.63
CA ALA A 458 7.61 27.57 19.10
C ALA A 458 7.17 26.29 18.39
N VAL A 459 5.86 26.05 18.27
CA VAL A 459 5.31 24.89 17.54
C VAL A 459 5.69 24.96 16.06
N CYS A 460 5.63 26.15 15.45
CA CYS A 460 5.97 26.37 14.05
C CYS A 460 7.44 26.00 13.76
N LEU A 461 8.39 26.40 14.61
CA LEU A 461 9.81 26.06 14.48
C LEU A 461 10.06 24.55 14.52
N VAL A 462 9.42 23.83 15.45
CA VAL A 462 9.56 22.37 15.54
C VAL A 462 9.00 21.68 14.29
N LEU A 463 7.84 22.13 13.79
CA LEU A 463 7.25 21.60 12.56
C LEU A 463 8.13 21.90 11.33
N ALA A 464 8.72 23.09 11.24
CA ALA A 464 9.60 23.49 10.15
C ALA A 464 10.84 22.60 10.05
N TRP A 465 11.54 22.39 11.17
CA TRP A 465 12.75 21.56 11.23
C TRP A 465 12.46 20.07 11.14
N SER A 466 11.37 19.59 11.73
CA SER A 466 10.98 18.17 11.61
C SER A 466 10.68 17.77 10.16
N ASN A 467 10.18 18.70 9.35
CA ASN A 467 9.96 18.47 7.92
C ASN A 467 11.26 18.36 7.10
N VAL A 468 12.43 18.73 7.65
CA VAL A 468 13.72 18.44 6.98
C VAL A 468 13.94 16.93 6.82
N LEU A 469 13.39 16.10 7.71
CA LEU A 469 13.42 14.65 7.61
C LEU A 469 12.71 14.12 6.36
N PHE A 470 11.82 14.88 5.74
CA PHE A 470 11.25 14.54 4.43
C PHE A 470 12.35 14.44 3.36
N PHE A 471 13.32 15.35 3.38
CA PHE A 471 14.41 15.38 2.40
C PHE A 471 15.48 14.32 2.64
N ALA A 472 15.55 13.74 3.84
CA ALA A 472 16.44 12.60 4.09
C ALA A 472 16.12 11.38 3.20
N ARG A 473 14.91 11.31 2.61
CA ARG A 473 14.48 10.24 1.68
C ARG A 473 15.29 10.16 0.39
N GLY A 474 15.82 11.29 -0.09
CA GLY A 474 16.64 11.34 -1.31
C GLY A 474 18.03 10.74 -1.15
N PHE A 475 18.42 10.39 0.08
CA PHE A 475 19.72 9.79 0.39
C PHE A 475 19.53 8.31 0.74
N GLN A 476 20.27 7.43 0.06
CA GLN A 476 20.18 5.99 0.25
C GLN A 476 20.50 5.56 1.70
N MET A 477 21.45 6.24 2.35
CA MET A 477 21.83 5.93 3.74
C MET A 477 20.78 6.35 4.76
N LEU A 478 20.09 7.48 4.56
CA LEU A 478 19.18 8.06 5.56
C LEU A 478 17.71 7.70 5.32
N GLY A 479 17.29 7.48 4.07
CA GLY A 479 15.90 7.25 3.70
C GLY A 479 15.22 6.10 4.46
N PRO A 480 15.82 4.91 4.55
CA PRO A 480 15.30 3.81 5.36
C PRO A 480 14.99 4.16 6.82
N TYR A 481 15.87 4.94 7.47
CA TYR A 481 15.69 5.30 8.88
C TYR A 481 14.47 6.19 9.09
N VAL A 482 14.18 7.08 8.14
CA VAL A 482 12.97 7.91 8.18
C VAL A 482 11.70 7.05 8.16
N ILE A 483 11.69 5.97 7.38
CA ILE A 483 10.55 5.04 7.32
C ILE A 483 10.38 4.30 8.65
N MET A 484 11.50 3.88 9.24
CA MET A 484 11.52 3.23 10.54
C MET A 484 10.92 4.15 11.62
N ILE A 485 11.36 5.41 11.68
CA ILE A 485 10.82 6.43 12.60
C ILE A 485 9.31 6.58 12.40
N GLN A 486 8.83 6.70 11.16
CA GLN A 486 7.40 6.83 10.88
C GLN A 486 6.60 5.59 11.34
N LYS A 487 7.09 4.38 11.06
CA LYS A 487 6.42 3.14 11.47
C LYS A 487 6.39 2.97 12.98
N ILE A 488 7.47 3.35 13.67
CA ILE A 488 7.54 3.32 15.13
C ILE A 488 6.54 4.31 15.74
N ILE A 489 6.48 5.56 15.26
CA ILE A 489 5.57 6.59 15.78
C ILE A 489 4.10 6.20 15.58
N PHE A 490 3.68 5.82 14.37
CA PHE A 490 2.27 5.54 14.07
C PHE A 490 1.83 4.11 14.37
N GLY A 491 2.77 3.20 14.62
CA GLY A 491 2.49 1.78 14.86
C GLY A 491 2.62 1.41 16.33
N ASP A 492 3.84 1.51 16.86
CA ASP A 492 4.18 0.98 18.18
C ASP A 492 3.92 2.01 19.27
N LEU A 493 4.37 3.25 19.07
CA LEU A 493 4.22 4.32 20.04
C LEU A 493 2.75 4.61 20.31
N THR A 494 1.88 4.67 19.30
CA THR A 494 0.43 4.88 19.52
C THR A 494 -0.23 3.79 20.38
N LYS A 495 0.19 2.52 20.24
CA LYS A 495 -0.34 1.41 21.05
C LYS A 495 0.20 1.51 22.48
N PHE A 496 1.48 1.82 22.61
CA PHE A 496 2.13 2.02 23.89
C PHE A 496 1.54 3.21 24.65
N MET A 497 1.28 4.34 23.98
CA MET A 497 0.73 5.54 24.58
C MET A 497 -0.64 5.27 25.22
N TRP A 498 -1.47 4.40 24.64
CA TRP A 498 -2.74 4.00 25.28
C TRP A 498 -2.52 3.26 26.60
N LEU A 499 -1.56 2.31 26.64
CA LEU A 499 -1.22 1.58 27.86
C LEU A 499 -0.61 2.53 28.92
N SER A 500 0.34 3.37 28.50
CA SER A 500 1.00 4.36 29.36
C SER A 500 -0.01 5.38 29.91
N PHE A 501 -0.95 5.86 29.10
CA PHE A 501 -1.98 6.83 29.53
C PHE A 501 -2.88 6.29 30.64
N ILE A 502 -3.33 5.04 30.55
CA ILE A 502 -4.15 4.40 31.60
C ILE A 502 -3.39 4.35 32.93
N MET A 503 -2.10 3.97 32.87
CA MET A 503 -1.24 3.90 34.04
C MET A 503 -0.95 5.28 34.61
N LEU A 504 -0.58 6.25 33.78
CA LEU A 504 -0.28 7.62 34.18
C LEU A 504 -1.47 8.26 34.90
N ILE A 505 -2.70 8.13 34.38
CA ILE A 505 -3.88 8.68 35.07
C ILE A 505 -4.11 8.00 36.42
N GLY A 506 -4.00 6.67 36.49
CA GLY A 506 -4.20 5.93 37.74
C GLY A 506 -3.23 6.37 38.83
N PHE A 507 -1.93 6.44 38.51
CA PHE A 507 -0.93 6.86 39.49
C PHE A 507 -0.97 8.36 39.79
N SER A 508 -1.23 9.21 38.78
CA SER A 508 -1.31 10.67 38.98
C SER A 508 -2.49 11.06 39.86
N THR A 509 -3.64 10.40 39.70
CA THR A 509 -4.79 10.60 40.58
C THR A 509 -4.51 10.10 42.00
N SER A 510 -3.84 8.95 42.15
CA SER A 510 -3.49 8.42 43.48
C SER A 510 -2.53 9.32 44.25
N LEU A 511 -1.53 9.90 43.59
CA LEU A 511 -0.57 10.82 44.20
C LEU A 511 -1.22 12.18 44.45
N TRP A 512 -2.05 12.67 43.53
CA TRP A 512 -2.77 13.93 43.71
C TRP A 512 -3.70 13.89 44.93
N MET A 513 -4.33 12.76 45.24
CA MET A 513 -5.14 12.62 46.46
C MET A 513 -4.36 12.88 47.75
N VAL A 514 -3.06 12.62 47.76
CA VAL A 514 -2.20 12.90 48.92
C VAL A 514 -1.71 14.34 48.92
N TYR A 515 -1.34 14.87 47.76
CA TYR A 515 -0.78 16.22 47.65
C TYR A 515 -1.81 17.35 47.58
N MET A 516 -3.09 17.05 47.31
CA MET A 516 -4.16 18.06 47.32
C MET A 516 -4.40 18.68 48.70
N THR A 517 -4.00 18.00 49.77
CA THR A 517 -4.13 18.46 51.17
C THR A 517 -2.86 19.14 51.69
N GLN A 518 -1.76 19.08 50.95
CA GLN A 518 -0.49 19.70 51.30
C GLN A 518 -0.44 21.15 50.79
N GLU A 519 0.38 21.98 51.42
CA GLU A 519 0.57 23.36 50.96
C GLU A 519 1.19 23.38 49.55
N PRO A 520 0.60 24.09 48.57
CA PRO A 520 1.06 24.07 47.18
C PRO A 520 2.50 24.55 46.94
N GLY A 521 3.12 25.17 47.94
CA GLY A 521 4.51 25.63 47.90
C GLY A 521 5.54 24.65 48.46
N SER A 522 5.09 23.58 49.13
CA SER A 522 6.00 22.61 49.78
C SER A 522 6.71 21.73 48.75
N LEU A 523 6.01 21.29 47.70
CA LEU A 523 6.61 20.57 46.58
C LEU A 523 6.13 21.12 45.22
N PRO A 524 6.96 21.89 44.51
CA PRO A 524 6.58 22.52 43.24
C PRO A 524 6.14 21.53 42.16
N SER A 525 6.64 20.29 42.18
CA SER A 525 6.32 19.26 41.18
C SER A 525 4.88 18.73 41.26
N TYR A 526 4.16 18.97 42.36
CA TYR A 526 2.83 18.37 42.61
C TYR A 526 1.74 19.37 43.00
N TYR A 527 1.87 20.66 42.66
CA TYR A 527 0.93 21.69 43.13
C TYR A 527 -0.47 21.62 42.50
N SER A 528 -0.62 21.07 41.29
CA SER A 528 -1.92 20.93 40.61
C SER A 528 -1.97 19.65 39.81
N PHE A 529 -3.18 19.12 39.60
CA PHE A 529 -3.36 17.85 38.88
C PHE A 529 -2.74 17.80 37.47
N PRO A 530 -2.80 18.84 36.61
CA PRO A 530 -2.13 18.79 35.32
C PRO A 530 -0.60 18.70 35.42
N ILE A 531 -0.03 19.36 36.43
CA ILE A 531 1.41 19.39 36.67
C ILE A 531 1.85 18.06 37.29
N THR A 532 1.06 17.49 38.20
CA THR A 532 1.36 16.16 38.76
C THR A 532 1.38 15.11 37.67
N LEU A 533 0.43 15.16 36.73
CA LEU A 533 0.38 14.27 35.58
C LEU A 533 1.58 14.45 34.65
N PHE A 534 2.02 15.70 34.42
CA PHE A 534 3.20 16.00 33.63
C PHE A 534 4.50 15.53 34.32
N SER A 535 4.68 15.84 35.60
CA SER A 535 5.81 15.37 36.43
C SER A 535 5.88 13.84 36.46
N LEU A 536 4.73 13.16 36.56
CA LEU A 536 4.70 11.69 36.52
C LEU A 536 5.03 11.14 35.14
N PHE A 537 4.65 11.82 34.06
CA PHE A 537 5.09 11.48 32.72
C PHE A 537 6.62 11.64 32.58
N GLU A 538 7.20 12.74 33.08
CA GLU A 538 8.66 12.92 33.07
C GLU A 538 9.38 11.83 33.86
N LEU A 539 8.86 11.48 35.04
CA LEU A 539 9.37 10.38 35.85
C LEU A 539 9.20 9.02 35.13
N SER A 540 8.10 8.83 34.39
CA SER A 540 7.81 7.60 33.65
C SER A 540 8.86 7.28 32.59
N VAL A 541 9.44 8.33 31.98
CA VAL A 541 10.48 8.27 30.94
C VAL A 541 11.88 8.31 31.58
N GLY A 542 12.00 8.78 32.81
CA GLY A 542 13.28 8.96 33.52
C GLY A 542 13.96 10.30 33.23
N LEU A 543 13.19 11.35 32.91
CA LEU A 543 13.71 12.70 32.64
C LEU A 543 13.99 13.50 33.91
N ILE A 544 13.26 13.22 34.99
CA ILE A 544 13.44 13.86 36.30
C ILE A 544 13.78 12.82 37.36
N ASP A 545 14.55 13.24 38.35
CA ASP A 545 14.73 12.48 39.58
C ASP A 545 13.44 12.47 40.40
N LEU A 546 13.30 11.47 41.26
CA LEU A 546 12.16 11.36 42.15
C LEU A 546 12.12 12.59 43.09
N PRO A 547 11.07 13.44 43.03
CA PRO A 547 11.01 14.64 43.84
C PRO A 547 10.59 14.25 45.26
N VAL A 548 11.58 13.86 46.07
CA VAL A 548 11.42 13.60 47.50
C VAL A 548 12.21 14.65 48.26
N ASP A 549 11.50 15.48 49.00
CA ASP A 549 12.13 16.36 49.98
C ASP A 549 12.04 15.69 51.36
N HIS A 550 13.19 15.40 51.95
CA HIS A 550 13.29 14.78 53.28
C HIS A 550 12.93 15.74 54.42
N THR A 551 12.79 17.03 54.13
CA THR A 551 12.39 18.04 55.12
C THR A 551 10.89 18.05 55.40
N ILE A 552 10.09 17.46 54.50
CA ILE A 552 8.63 17.41 54.60
C ILE A 552 8.19 16.04 55.09
N LEU A 553 7.27 16.01 56.05
CA LEU A 553 6.66 14.77 56.53
C LEU A 553 5.72 14.20 55.47
N THR A 554 6.22 13.30 54.62
CA THR A 554 5.41 12.57 53.65
C THR A 554 4.89 11.25 54.24
N PRO A 555 3.60 10.90 54.01
CA PRO A 555 3.07 9.64 54.51
C PRO A 555 3.75 8.44 53.82
N PRO A 556 4.02 7.32 54.52
CA PRO A 556 4.72 6.16 53.97
C PRO A 556 4.13 5.59 52.68
N VAL A 557 2.80 5.73 52.50
CA VAL A 557 2.07 5.30 51.30
C VAL A 557 2.62 5.96 50.02
N VAL A 558 3.10 7.20 50.11
CA VAL A 558 3.66 7.93 48.96
C VAL A 558 4.96 7.27 48.47
N HIS A 559 5.82 6.85 49.39
CA HIS A 559 7.04 6.12 49.01
C HIS A 559 6.72 4.77 48.36
N VAL A 560 5.69 4.07 48.84
CA VAL A 560 5.22 2.82 48.21
C VAL A 560 4.65 3.08 46.81
N LEU A 561 3.85 4.13 46.64
CA LEU A 561 3.29 4.51 45.34
C LEU A 561 4.39 4.90 44.34
N HIS A 562 5.41 5.65 44.78
CA HIS A 562 6.55 6.00 43.93
C HIS A 562 7.40 4.78 43.57
N CYS A 563 7.72 3.89 44.53
CA CYS A 563 8.46 2.66 44.24
C CYS A 563 7.71 1.74 43.26
N THR A 564 6.41 1.54 43.48
CA THR A 564 5.57 0.72 42.60
C THR A 564 5.47 1.35 41.20
N PHE A 565 5.29 2.68 41.12
CA PHE A 565 5.29 3.40 39.85
C PHE A 565 6.62 3.28 39.11
N SER A 566 7.77 3.45 39.78
CA SER A 566 9.08 3.34 39.14
C SER A 566 9.35 1.93 38.63
N VAL A 567 8.99 0.88 39.37
CA VAL A 567 9.15 -0.51 38.89
C VAL A 567 8.25 -0.76 37.67
N VAL A 568 6.98 -0.38 37.74
CA VAL A 568 6.05 -0.68 36.65
C VAL A 568 6.31 0.18 35.42
N SER A 569 6.51 1.48 35.60
CA SER A 569 6.67 2.40 34.49
C SER A 569 8.08 2.37 33.91
N TYR A 570 9.09 2.60 34.74
CA TYR A 570 10.46 2.75 34.26
C TYR A 570 11.08 1.39 33.89
N LEU A 571 10.90 0.35 34.71
CA LEU A 571 11.50 -0.97 34.41
C LEU A 571 10.67 -1.80 33.44
N LEU A 572 9.34 -1.87 33.58
CA LEU A 572 8.54 -2.75 32.72
C LEU A 572 8.10 -2.06 31.44
N LEU A 573 7.46 -0.89 31.51
CA LEU A 573 6.87 -0.26 30.31
C LEU A 573 7.94 0.20 29.30
N ILE A 574 9.03 0.82 29.74
CA ILE A 574 10.11 1.23 28.82
C ILE A 574 10.76 0.01 28.16
N ASN A 575 11.06 -1.06 28.92
CA ASN A 575 11.68 -2.26 28.35
C ASN A 575 10.77 -2.96 27.32
N VAL A 576 9.45 -2.98 27.57
CA VAL A 576 8.48 -3.48 26.59
C VAL A 576 8.45 -2.58 25.35
N LEU A 577 8.50 -1.25 25.51
CA LEU A 577 8.58 -0.32 24.38
C LEU A 577 9.85 -0.56 23.54
N ILE A 578 11.01 -0.70 24.18
CA ILE A 578 12.28 -0.99 23.51
C ILE A 578 12.20 -2.32 22.75
N ALA A 579 11.62 -3.36 23.35
CA ALA A 579 11.45 -4.66 22.69
C ALA A 579 10.56 -4.55 21.44
N MET A 580 9.44 -3.83 21.52
CA MET A 580 8.55 -3.61 20.36
C MET A 580 9.24 -2.82 19.25
N MET A 581 9.97 -1.75 19.59
CA MET A 581 10.71 -0.93 18.62
C MET A 581 11.86 -1.70 17.95
N SER A 582 12.55 -2.57 18.71
CA SER A 582 13.62 -3.42 18.18
C SER A 582 13.09 -4.40 17.13
N ASP A 583 11.94 -5.03 17.39
CA ASP A 583 11.30 -5.94 16.44
C ASP A 583 10.80 -5.22 15.17
N THR A 584 10.25 -4.01 15.29
CA THR A 584 9.90 -3.23 14.09
C THR A 584 11.11 -2.75 13.32
N GLN A 585 12.19 -2.34 13.98
CA GLN A 585 13.46 -2.02 13.32
C GLN A 585 13.98 -3.21 12.51
N TRP A 586 13.99 -4.41 13.07
CA TRP A 586 14.42 -5.63 12.38
C TRP A 586 13.58 -5.91 11.13
N ARG A 587 12.24 -5.90 11.27
CA ARG A 587 11.31 -6.14 10.14
C ARG A 587 11.45 -5.10 9.03
N VAL A 588 11.67 -3.83 9.38
CA VAL A 588 11.85 -2.75 8.40
C VAL A 588 13.22 -2.82 7.74
N ALA A 589 14.27 -3.22 8.47
CA ALA A 589 15.61 -3.38 7.94
C ALA A 589 15.64 -4.41 6.79
N GLN A 590 14.88 -5.51 6.89
CA GLN A 590 14.76 -6.50 5.82
C GLN A 590 14.07 -5.98 4.55
N GLU A 591 13.18 -4.98 4.67
CA GLU A 591 12.42 -4.40 3.55
C GLU A 591 12.96 -3.03 3.11
N ARG A 592 14.10 -2.59 3.65
CA ARG A 592 14.56 -1.19 3.54
C ARG A 592 14.77 -0.74 2.10
N ASP A 593 15.33 -1.61 1.26
CA ASP A 593 15.70 -1.28 -0.11
C ASP A 593 14.45 -1.20 -1.00
N GLU A 594 13.49 -2.13 -0.82
CA GLU A 594 12.19 -2.11 -1.51
C GLU A 594 11.43 -0.81 -1.19
N LEU A 595 11.40 -0.42 0.10
CA LEU A 595 10.70 0.77 0.57
C LEU A 595 11.38 2.06 0.11
N TRP A 596 12.71 2.13 0.21
CA TRP A 596 13.47 3.30 -0.23
C TRP A 596 13.30 3.54 -1.73
N ARG A 597 13.40 2.50 -2.56
CA ARG A 597 13.14 2.61 -4.01
C ARG A 597 11.74 3.14 -4.30
N THR A 598 10.74 2.66 -3.56
CA THR A 598 9.37 3.17 -3.70
C THR A 598 9.27 4.66 -3.38
N GLN A 599 10.01 5.15 -2.37
CA GLN A 599 10.08 6.58 -2.05
C GLN A 599 10.79 7.40 -3.12
N VAL A 600 11.89 6.88 -3.69
CA VAL A 600 12.60 7.53 -4.80
C VAL A 600 11.68 7.68 -6.00
N VAL A 601 10.93 6.63 -6.36
CA VAL A 601 9.92 6.68 -7.43
C VAL A 601 8.83 7.70 -7.10
N ALA A 602 8.27 7.65 -5.90
CA ALA A 602 7.23 8.60 -5.47
C ALA A 602 7.71 10.06 -5.54
N THR A 603 8.94 10.32 -5.09
CA THR A 603 9.57 11.64 -5.11
C THR A 603 9.84 12.10 -6.55
N THR A 604 10.28 11.19 -7.40
CA THR A 604 10.51 11.47 -8.83
C THR A 604 9.20 11.87 -9.51
N LEU A 605 8.11 11.12 -9.28
CA LEU A 605 6.78 11.45 -9.81
C LEU A 605 6.23 12.77 -9.27
N MET A 606 6.49 13.07 -7.99
CA MET A 606 6.10 14.33 -7.36
C MET A 606 6.82 15.51 -8.03
N LEU A 607 8.14 15.40 -8.23
CA LEU A 607 8.94 16.44 -8.92
C LEU A 607 8.51 16.62 -10.38
N GLU A 608 8.33 15.52 -11.10
CA GLU A 608 7.93 15.53 -12.52
C GLU A 608 6.57 16.22 -12.75
N ARG A 609 5.63 16.11 -11.78
CA ARG A 609 4.33 16.78 -11.86
C ARG A 609 4.37 18.26 -11.49
N ARG A 610 5.27 18.65 -10.57
CA ARG A 610 5.37 20.04 -10.09
C ARG A 610 6.26 20.90 -10.97
N LEU A 611 7.25 20.31 -11.62
CA LEU A 611 8.16 21.04 -12.50
C LEU A 611 7.51 21.26 -13.88
N PRO A 612 7.73 22.44 -14.49
CA PRO A 612 7.28 22.69 -15.85
C PRO A 612 8.01 21.76 -16.84
N ARG A 613 7.29 21.43 -17.93
CA ARG A 613 7.74 20.50 -18.98
C ARG A 613 9.09 20.86 -19.63
N CYS A 614 9.52 22.12 -19.55
CA CYS A 614 10.79 22.58 -20.10
C CYS A 614 12.01 22.08 -19.29
N LEU A 615 11.86 21.94 -17.97
CA LEU A 615 12.95 21.52 -17.07
C LEU A 615 13.10 20.00 -17.00
N TRP A 616 12.04 19.27 -17.38
CA TRP A 616 12.01 17.82 -17.34
C TRP A 616 11.59 17.26 -18.71
N PRO A 617 12.56 17.03 -19.62
CA PRO A 617 12.26 16.46 -20.93
C PRO A 617 11.80 15.01 -20.79
N ARG A 618 10.96 14.57 -21.73
CA ARG A 618 10.50 13.17 -21.79
C ARG A 618 11.68 12.25 -22.07
N LEU A 619 11.80 11.20 -21.26
CA LEU A 619 12.86 10.21 -21.40
C LEU A 619 12.49 9.12 -22.41
N GLY A 620 13.51 8.59 -23.08
CA GLY A 620 13.37 7.62 -24.17
C GLY A 620 13.53 8.26 -25.54
N VAL A 621 13.36 7.45 -26.57
CA VAL A 621 13.46 7.87 -27.97
C VAL A 621 12.08 7.78 -28.62
N CYS A 622 11.67 8.85 -29.30
CA CYS A 622 10.42 8.85 -30.06
C CYS A 622 10.56 8.00 -31.33
N GLY A 623 9.62 7.07 -31.53
CA GLY A 623 9.59 6.14 -32.67
C GLY A 623 9.14 6.77 -33.99
N LEU A 624 8.56 7.98 -33.97
CA LEU A 624 7.92 8.59 -35.14
C LEU A 624 8.91 8.80 -36.29
N LEU A 625 10.12 9.27 -35.98
CA LEU A 625 11.18 9.49 -36.96
C LEU A 625 11.73 8.18 -37.57
N TYR A 626 11.47 7.04 -36.93
CA TYR A 626 12.01 5.73 -37.30
C TYR A 626 10.95 4.77 -37.84
N GLY A 627 9.72 5.26 -38.10
CA GLY A 627 8.62 4.43 -38.60
C GLY A 627 8.01 3.47 -37.56
N LEU A 628 8.31 3.66 -36.27
CA LEU A 628 7.77 2.86 -35.16
C LEU A 628 6.49 3.47 -34.54
N GLY A 629 5.85 4.41 -35.25
CA GLY A 629 4.68 5.14 -34.77
C GLY A 629 4.98 6.17 -33.69
N GLU A 630 3.94 6.79 -33.14
CA GLU A 630 4.04 7.87 -32.13
C GLU A 630 4.36 7.36 -30.69
N ARG A 631 5.05 6.22 -30.58
CA ARG A 631 5.42 5.62 -29.29
C ARG A 631 6.80 6.03 -28.84
N TRP A 632 7.04 5.90 -27.53
CA TRP A 632 8.31 6.20 -26.91
C TRP A 632 8.94 4.94 -26.39
N TYR A 633 10.22 4.77 -26.70
CA TYR A 633 10.93 3.53 -26.42
C TYR A 633 12.16 3.77 -25.53
N LEU A 634 12.46 2.77 -24.70
CA LEU A 634 13.70 2.69 -23.94
C LEU A 634 14.55 1.54 -24.45
N ARG A 635 15.78 1.83 -24.86
CA ARG A 635 16.77 0.79 -25.15
C ARG A 635 17.41 0.32 -23.87
N VAL A 636 17.54 -0.99 -23.75
CA VAL A 636 18.06 -1.70 -22.60
C VAL A 636 18.99 -2.80 -23.11
N GLU A 637 20.22 -2.80 -22.63
CA GLU A 637 21.18 -3.86 -22.93
C GLU A 637 21.33 -4.75 -21.71
N ASP A 638 20.98 -6.01 -21.90
CA ASP A 638 21.09 -7.04 -20.89
C ASP A 638 22.25 -7.97 -21.26
N ARG A 639 23.12 -8.26 -20.28
CA ARG A 639 24.19 -9.27 -20.40
C ARG A 639 23.72 -10.59 -19.77
N ASN A 640 23.37 -11.54 -20.63
CA ASN A 640 22.96 -12.89 -20.27
C ASN A 640 24.16 -13.84 -20.24
N ASP A 641 25.05 -13.65 -19.26
CA ASP A 641 26.10 -14.64 -19.00
C ASP A 641 25.48 -15.83 -18.24
N VAL A 642 25.21 -16.93 -18.95
CA VAL A 642 24.63 -18.17 -18.38
C VAL A 642 25.50 -18.71 -17.24
N THR A 643 26.83 -18.55 -17.34
CA THR A 643 27.80 -18.90 -16.30
C THR A 643 27.65 -18.04 -15.06
N LEU A 644 27.50 -16.72 -15.23
CA LEU A 644 27.37 -15.74 -14.15
C LEU A 644 26.03 -15.87 -13.43
N GLN A 645 24.95 -16.21 -14.14
CA GLN A 645 23.66 -16.57 -13.52
C GLN A 645 23.74 -17.87 -12.72
N LYS A 646 24.44 -18.90 -13.23
CA LYS A 646 24.70 -20.13 -12.45
C LYS A 646 25.54 -19.82 -11.21
N MET A 647 26.58 -18.99 -11.35
CA MET A 647 27.48 -18.59 -10.26
C MET A 647 26.74 -17.76 -9.20
N SER A 648 25.89 -16.80 -9.58
CA SER A 648 25.01 -16.07 -8.65
C SER A 648 24.01 -16.98 -7.95
N ARG A 649 23.47 -18.01 -8.63
CA ARG A 649 22.60 -19.01 -7.98
C ARG A 649 23.36 -19.86 -6.97
N TYR A 650 24.60 -20.27 -7.28
CA TYR A 650 25.46 -20.95 -6.32
C TYR A 650 25.78 -20.04 -5.13
N ILE A 651 26.19 -18.79 -5.36
CA ILE A 651 26.49 -17.82 -4.29
C ILE A 651 25.25 -17.56 -3.41
N GLN A 652 24.05 -17.42 -3.99
CA GLN A 652 22.80 -17.25 -3.23
C GLN A 652 22.35 -18.51 -2.47
N ALA A 653 22.63 -19.70 -2.99
CA ALA A 653 22.36 -20.94 -2.29
C ALA A 653 23.26 -21.05 -1.05
N PHE A 654 24.56 -20.78 -1.20
CA PHE A 654 25.51 -20.83 -0.09
C PHE A 654 25.37 -19.65 0.89
N SER A 655 24.89 -18.48 0.45
CA SER A 655 24.62 -17.36 1.38
C SER A 655 23.41 -17.60 2.28
N LYS A 656 22.44 -18.41 1.84
CA LYS A 656 21.29 -18.81 2.68
C LYS A 656 21.69 -19.82 3.74
N ASP A 657 22.65 -20.68 3.42
CA ASP A 657 23.18 -21.66 4.38
C ASP A 657 24.06 -20.98 5.46
N ASP A 658 24.76 -19.89 5.13
CA ASP A 658 25.51 -19.09 6.12
C ASP A 658 24.60 -18.35 7.14
N ASP A 659 23.37 -18.00 6.76
CA ASP A 659 22.39 -17.40 7.68
C ASP A 659 21.71 -18.46 8.58
N GLN A 660 21.57 -19.71 8.10
CA GLN A 660 21.12 -20.83 8.95
C GLN A 660 22.25 -21.39 9.85
N GLY A 661 23.50 -21.27 9.41
CA GLY A 661 24.68 -21.70 10.19
C GLY A 661 24.98 -20.86 11.43
N LYS A 662 24.45 -19.63 11.54
CA LYS A 662 24.67 -18.77 12.72
C LYS A 662 23.74 -19.05 13.90
N GLU A 663 22.63 -19.76 13.70
CA GLU A 663 21.77 -20.21 14.81
C GLU A 663 22.27 -21.51 15.47
N CYS A 664 23.20 -22.25 14.85
CA CYS A 664 23.67 -23.55 15.36
C CYS A 664 25.01 -23.55 16.13
N VAL A 665 25.71 -22.41 16.29
CA VAL A 665 27.08 -22.40 16.86
C VAL A 665 27.14 -22.04 18.35
N GLN A 666 26.02 -21.91 19.07
CA GLN A 666 26.05 -21.66 20.53
C GLN A 666 26.00 -22.91 21.43
N THR A 667 26.00 -24.12 20.87
CA THR A 667 26.11 -25.35 21.65
C THR A 667 27.02 -26.33 20.94
N GLU A 668 28.30 -26.30 21.29
CA GLU A 668 29.13 -27.49 21.60
C GLU A 668 30.60 -27.05 21.64
N SER A 669 31.11 -26.87 22.86
CA SER A 669 32.53 -26.84 23.16
C SER A 669 33.00 -28.26 23.49
N ALA A 670 33.92 -28.81 22.71
CA ALA A 670 35.18 -29.45 23.17
C ALA A 670 35.80 -30.36 22.09
N ASP A 671 37.08 -30.12 21.82
CA ASP A 671 38.14 -31.04 21.35
C ASP A 671 37.93 -31.89 20.08
N THR A 672 38.61 -31.52 18.98
CA THR A 672 39.81 -32.22 18.47
C THR A 672 40.24 -31.71 17.07
N SER A 673 41.56 -31.77 16.84
CA SER A 673 42.31 -31.70 15.56
C SER A 673 42.64 -30.32 14.96
N LYS A 674 43.94 -30.03 14.93
CA LYS A 674 44.58 -28.76 14.56
C LYS A 674 45.07 -28.68 13.11
N ASP A 675 44.75 -29.64 12.24
CA ASP A 675 45.33 -29.69 10.89
C ASP A 675 44.36 -29.36 9.74
N TYR A 676 43.08 -29.11 10.00
CA TYR A 676 42.09 -28.72 8.97
C TYR A 676 41.94 -27.20 8.74
N ILE A 677 42.61 -26.36 9.54
CA ILE A 677 42.38 -24.91 9.52
C ILE A 677 43.20 -24.18 8.43
N ASN A 678 44.27 -24.79 7.91
CA ASN A 678 45.19 -24.08 7.01
C ASN A 678 44.81 -24.13 5.52
N GLU A 679 44.09 -25.16 5.06
CA GLU A 679 43.58 -25.22 3.68
C GLU A 679 42.35 -24.34 3.47
N ASN A 680 41.48 -24.25 4.48
CA ASN A 680 40.28 -23.42 4.42
C ASN A 680 40.61 -21.92 4.46
N ARG A 681 41.74 -21.52 5.06
CA ARG A 681 42.14 -20.10 5.08
C ARG A 681 42.63 -19.64 3.71
N LYS A 682 43.31 -20.50 2.94
CA LYS A 682 43.74 -20.18 1.57
C LYS A 682 42.56 -20.16 0.59
N SER A 683 41.60 -21.07 0.72
CA SER A 683 40.38 -21.05 -0.09
C SER A 683 39.54 -19.81 0.20
N VAL A 684 39.34 -19.45 1.48
CA VAL A 684 38.60 -18.25 1.90
C VAL A 684 39.28 -16.97 1.42
N VAL A 685 40.62 -16.88 1.44
CA VAL A 685 41.37 -15.73 0.92
C VAL A 685 41.28 -15.64 -0.61
N HIS A 686 41.34 -16.78 -1.33
CA HIS A 686 41.11 -16.81 -2.78
C HIS A 686 39.67 -16.38 -3.13
N TRP A 687 38.69 -16.82 -2.33
CA TRP A 687 37.29 -16.43 -2.50
C TRP A 687 37.02 -14.98 -2.11
N GLN A 688 37.73 -14.43 -1.12
CA GLN A 688 37.69 -13.00 -0.80
C GLN A 688 38.32 -12.16 -1.92
N MET A 689 39.40 -12.64 -2.55
CA MET A 689 39.96 -11.99 -3.75
C MET A 689 39.00 -12.03 -4.93
N ILE A 690 38.33 -13.15 -5.18
CA ILE A 690 37.29 -13.25 -6.23
C ILE A 690 36.12 -12.31 -5.91
N ARG A 691 35.65 -12.28 -4.65
CA ARG A 691 34.59 -11.38 -4.19
C ARG A 691 34.97 -9.90 -4.34
N HIS A 692 36.20 -9.52 -4.02
CA HIS A 692 36.71 -8.17 -4.23
C HIS A 692 36.85 -7.83 -5.72
N SER A 693 37.28 -8.76 -6.56
CA SER A 693 37.37 -8.53 -8.02
C SER A 693 36.01 -8.32 -8.69
N VAL A 694 34.96 -9.00 -8.20
CA VAL A 694 33.59 -8.86 -8.71
C VAL A 694 32.95 -7.55 -8.21
N LEU A 695 33.20 -7.14 -6.97
CA LEU A 695 32.72 -5.87 -6.42
C LEU A 695 33.48 -4.65 -6.95
N SER A 696 34.75 -4.79 -7.34
CA SER A 696 35.55 -3.70 -7.91
C SER A 696 35.16 -3.35 -9.35
N LEU A 697 34.38 -4.20 -10.03
CA LEU A 697 33.79 -3.92 -11.34
C LEU A 697 32.45 -3.17 -11.25
N GLU A 698 31.90 -2.97 -10.05
CA GLU A 698 30.72 -2.13 -9.79
C GLU A 698 31.05 -0.71 -9.32
N LEU A 699 32.34 -0.34 -9.23
CA LEU A 699 32.79 1.03 -9.00
C LEU A 699 33.12 1.72 -10.34
N GLU A 700 32.44 2.84 -10.59
CA GLU A 700 32.73 3.79 -11.67
C GLU A 700 34.22 4.22 -11.65
N PRO A 701 34.80 4.61 -12.80
CA PRO A 701 36.23 4.90 -12.92
C PRO A 701 36.59 6.14 -12.10
N GLU A 702 37.58 6.01 -11.21
CA GLU A 702 38.30 7.16 -10.67
C GLU A 702 39.07 7.87 -11.80
N GLU A 703 38.94 9.20 -11.85
CA GLU A 703 39.69 10.08 -12.74
C GLU A 703 41.20 9.94 -12.50
N PRO A 704 42.06 9.93 -13.54
CA PRO A 704 43.49 9.93 -13.33
C PRO A 704 43.97 11.34 -12.96
N GLU A 705 44.59 11.47 -11.78
CA GLU A 705 45.43 12.62 -11.44
C GLU A 705 46.65 12.65 -12.37
N ASP A 706 46.84 13.78 -13.05
CA ASP A 706 48.03 14.13 -13.81
C ASP A 706 49.24 14.23 -12.88
N ASP A 707 50.25 13.38 -13.09
CA ASP A 707 51.65 13.70 -12.78
C ASP A 707 52.59 12.86 -13.66
N GLN A 708 53.04 13.47 -14.75
CA GLN A 708 54.23 13.04 -15.50
C GLN A 708 55.18 14.23 -15.66
N GLU A 709 56.19 14.31 -14.79
CA GLU A 709 57.49 14.89 -15.18
C GLU A 709 58.40 13.77 -15.69
N ILE A 710 58.56 13.74 -17.01
CA ILE A 710 59.60 12.98 -17.71
C ILE A 710 60.91 13.79 -17.62
N ARG A 711 61.94 13.21 -17.00
CA ARG A 711 63.34 13.56 -17.31
C ARG A 711 64.01 12.39 -18.02
N TYR A 712 64.40 12.66 -19.25
CA TYR A 712 65.34 11.90 -20.06
C TYR A 712 66.64 11.62 -19.30
N VAL A 713 67.09 10.36 -19.29
CA VAL A 713 68.28 9.80 -19.99
C VAL A 713 68.17 8.28 -19.96
#